data_AF-A0A4W6BX57-F1
#
_entry.id   AF-A0A4W6BX57-F1
#
_cell.length_a   1.000
_cell.length_b   1.000
_cell.length_c   1.000
_cell.angle_alpha   90.00
_cell.angle_beta   90.00
_cell.angle_gamma   90.00
#
_symmetry.space_group_name_H-M   'P 1'
#
loop_
_entity.id
_entity.type
_entity.pdbx_description
1 polymer ?
#
loop_
_entity_poly.entity_id
_entity_poly.type
_entity_poly.pdbx_seq_one_letter_code
_entity_poly.pdbx_strand_id
1 'polypeptide(L)'
;MIGEELRFRLEAVRSWPSESSSPQPSGSAAGPATTRHAGRGSGLEESCVAARGPLREGRGMEKRTTPSRCSTSRLAESRRSGRSRGWRSGSRGIPEPVQRRIVYWSFPRSEKEICMYSSFNAGGEESGTSGDNNDETQLPFLRGVTLLEGGWVDNVLQVGFHLSGTVTDPATPSSPELVCSVSVSFDRCKITAVTCTCGNKDIFYCAHVVALSLYRVRKPEQVKLHLPISETLFQMSRDQLQKFVQYLISVHHTEVLPTAQKLADEILSQNSEINQVHGAPDPTAGASVDDENCWHLDEEQVQEQVKLFLSQGGYHGSGKQLNLLFSKVREMLKMRDSNGARMLTLITEQFMADPRLALWRQQGTTMTDKYRQLWDELGALWMCIVLNPHCKPEQKSSWLRQLRRWNSVDVCPWEDGNHGNELPNLTHSLPQGAHGNQEMRPHRTVFTRAIEACDLHWQDRHLQHIIASDLYANYCYHDNQEGSLFDSRGWPLWHEHVPTACARVDALRSHGYPREALRLAIAVVNTLRRQQQRQLEHFRRHKKELLHKGHTSITNMEGWVGHPLDPIGTLFSTLTESGRVGEEGSNTCLDLSDCSSVVSRADLQRMPVQRLLGDGESYVALAVETALIGLGQQRVMPDGLYAQEKVCRNEEQLLAKLQEVELDDSLVKIFRKQAVFLLEAGPYSGLGEIVHRESVPMHTFARYLFTSLLPHDAELAYKIALRAMRLPVLESTASSGDLSRPHHIVSVVPNRYPRWFTLSHIESQQCELASTMLTAAKGDSRRLETVLESIQKNIHSSSHIFKLAQDAFKIATLMDSLPDITLLKVSLELGLQVMRITLSTLNWRRREMVRWLVTCATEVGVYALDSIMQSWFTLFTPTEATSIVATTVMSNSTIVRLHLDCHQQENLASSARTLALQCAMKDPQNCALSALTLCEKDHIAFETAYQIVLDAAATGMSYTQLFTIARYMEHRGYPMRAYKLATLAMAHLNLSYNQDTHPAINDVLWACALSHSLGKNELAAVIPLVVKSVKCATVLSDILRRCTLTTPGMVSALHSRRNSGKLMSLDKAPLRQLLDATIGAYINTTHSRLTHISPAPLQRVHRVPRESPGDFHDGSRRTHSVHPVHRQPETNLQGQKETNDAGEGEVWLRVRLGVTKSCPPHSSTFLLT
;
A
#
# COMPACT_ATOMS: atom_id res chain seq x y z
N MET A 1 -38.36 -22.59 -69.93
CA MET A 1 -39.03 -22.72 -71.23
C MET A 1 -38.86 -24.15 -71.73
N ILE A 2 -39.71 -24.54 -72.66
CA ILE A 2 -39.54 -25.53 -73.75
C ILE A 2 -38.06 -25.95 -73.97
N GLY A 3 -37.72 -27.23 -74.16
CA GLY A 3 -38.61 -28.39 -74.26
C GLY A 3 -37.88 -29.73 -74.47
N GLU A 4 -38.66 -30.74 -74.83
CA GLU A 4 -38.32 -32.16 -74.93
C GLU A 4 -37.48 -32.54 -76.18
N GLU A 5 -37.19 -33.85 -76.30
CA GLU A 5 -37.49 -34.65 -77.52
C GLU A 5 -36.34 -35.23 -78.40
N LEU A 6 -35.95 -36.49 -78.08
CA LEU A 6 -35.51 -37.57 -79.01
C LEU A 6 -34.17 -37.37 -79.81
N ARG A 7 -33.57 -38.34 -80.55
CA ARG A 7 -33.78 -39.80 -80.77
C ARG A 7 -32.47 -40.55 -81.18
N PHE A 8 -32.37 -41.83 -80.79
CA PHE A 8 -31.80 -42.99 -81.54
C PHE A 8 -30.33 -43.07 -82.08
N ARG A 9 -29.64 -44.13 -81.60
CA ARG A 9 -28.90 -45.21 -82.32
C ARG A 9 -27.63 -44.97 -83.21
N LEU A 10 -26.53 -45.57 -82.73
CA LEU A 10 -25.62 -46.57 -83.38
C LEU A 10 -24.83 -46.28 -84.69
N GLU A 11 -23.51 -46.55 -84.61
CA GLU A 11 -22.62 -47.17 -85.63
C GLU A 11 -22.29 -46.38 -86.94
N ALA A 12 -21.12 -46.53 -87.61
CA ALA A 12 -19.83 -47.19 -87.26
C ALA A 12 -18.66 -46.81 -88.23
N VAL A 13 -17.41 -46.89 -87.71
CA VAL A 13 -16.16 -47.39 -88.35
C VAL A 13 -15.56 -46.74 -89.64
N ARG A 14 -14.30 -46.24 -89.53
CA ARG A 14 -13.08 -46.40 -90.40
C ARG A 14 -12.00 -45.35 -90.00
N SER A 15 -10.67 -45.53 -90.16
CA SER A 15 -9.82 -46.68 -90.55
C SER A 15 -8.32 -46.48 -90.13
N TRP A 16 -7.52 -47.56 -90.24
CA TRP A 16 -6.06 -47.75 -89.95
C TRP A 16 -5.11 -47.20 -91.08
N PRO A 17 -3.73 -47.30 -91.09
CA PRO A 17 -2.86 -48.41 -90.59
C PRO A 17 -1.34 -48.19 -90.18
N SER A 18 -0.69 -49.29 -89.69
CA SER A 18 0.74 -49.76 -89.92
C SER A 18 1.98 -48.95 -89.38
N GLU A 19 3.17 -49.51 -89.03
CA GLU A 19 3.75 -50.89 -88.99
C GLU A 19 5.08 -51.07 -88.17
N SER A 20 5.47 -52.34 -87.85
CA SER A 20 6.86 -52.88 -87.62
C SER A 20 7.72 -52.44 -86.38
N SER A 21 8.84 -53.08 -85.95
CA SER A 21 9.28 -54.51 -85.80
C SER A 21 10.59 -54.63 -84.92
N SER A 22 11.33 -55.77 -84.89
CA SER A 22 12.42 -56.15 -83.92
C SER A 22 13.47 -57.12 -84.58
N PRO A 23 14.45 -57.88 -83.94
CA PRO A 23 14.78 -58.21 -82.51
C PRO A 23 16.31 -58.49 -82.12
N GLN A 24 16.57 -59.18 -80.97
CA GLN A 24 17.70 -60.14 -80.63
C GLN A 24 19.11 -59.65 -80.08
N PRO A 25 20.00 -60.54 -79.51
CA PRO A 25 21.00 -60.21 -78.44
C PRO A 25 22.50 -60.66 -78.61
N SER A 26 23.25 -60.75 -77.47
CA SER A 26 24.68 -61.21 -77.24
C SER A 26 25.79 -60.14 -77.43
N GLY A 27 27.04 -60.22 -76.89
CA GLY A 27 27.65 -61.11 -75.87
C GLY A 27 29.19 -60.94 -75.71
N SER A 28 29.75 -61.35 -74.55
CA SER A 28 31.20 -61.65 -74.24
C SER A 28 32.25 -60.55 -73.89
N ALA A 29 33.16 -60.94 -72.97
CA ALA A 29 34.60 -60.65 -72.77
C ALA A 29 35.22 -59.22 -72.73
N ALA A 30 35.88 -58.87 -71.60
CA ALA A 30 37.33 -58.53 -71.52
C ALA A 30 37.80 -58.13 -70.09
N GLY A 31 39.10 -58.36 -69.81
CA GLY A 31 39.91 -57.69 -68.76
C GLY A 31 41.24 -57.20 -69.39
N PRO A 32 42.32 -56.85 -68.66
CA PRO A 32 42.57 -56.97 -67.21
C PRO A 32 43.07 -55.65 -66.57
N ALA A 33 43.81 -55.73 -65.44
CA ALA A 33 44.33 -54.59 -64.66
C ALA A 33 45.83 -54.29 -64.93
N THR A 34 46.35 -53.14 -64.46
CA THR A 34 47.64 -53.09 -63.70
C THR A 34 47.92 -51.78 -62.92
N THR A 35 48.32 -51.96 -61.65
CA THR A 35 49.20 -51.17 -60.75
C THR A 35 49.93 -49.89 -61.19
N ARG A 36 50.09 -48.91 -60.27
CA ARG A 36 51.36 -48.66 -59.52
C ARG A 36 51.24 -47.60 -58.38
N HIS A 37 52.16 -47.73 -57.40
CA HIS A 37 52.78 -46.81 -56.40
C HIS A 37 52.34 -45.32 -56.29
N ALA A 38 52.56 -44.56 -55.20
CA ALA A 38 52.96 -44.76 -53.77
C ALA A 38 52.94 -43.35 -53.09
N GLY A 39 53.04 -43.11 -51.76
CA GLY A 39 53.15 -43.95 -50.57
C GLY A 39 53.71 -43.15 -49.36
N ARG A 40 53.84 -43.79 -48.17
CA ARG A 40 54.35 -43.27 -46.87
C ARG A 40 53.48 -42.22 -46.13
N GLY A 41 53.43 -42.21 -44.79
CA GLY A 41 53.91 -43.21 -43.82
C GLY A 41 54.05 -42.71 -42.36
N SER A 42 54.19 -43.66 -41.41
CA SER A 42 54.51 -43.52 -39.95
C SER A 42 53.55 -42.70 -39.06
N GLY A 43 53.29 -43.03 -37.79
CA GLY A 43 53.63 -44.19 -36.92
C GLY A 43 52.41 -44.60 -36.06
N LEU A 44 52.30 -45.79 -35.45
CA LEU A 44 53.05 -46.31 -34.29
C LEU A 44 52.85 -45.43 -33.02
N GLU A 45 52.49 -45.94 -31.83
CA GLU A 45 52.48 -47.34 -31.33
C GLU A 45 51.47 -47.53 -30.16
N GLU A 46 50.95 -48.77 -30.01
CA GLU A 46 50.80 -49.62 -28.79
C GLU A 46 50.42 -49.08 -27.37
N SER A 47 49.89 -49.88 -26.42
CA SER A 47 49.28 -51.24 -26.36
C SER A 47 48.40 -51.37 -25.07
N CYS A 48 47.32 -52.18 -25.02
CA CYS A 48 47.13 -53.51 -24.35
C CYS A 48 47.45 -53.56 -22.81
N VAL A 49 46.97 -54.45 -21.91
CA VAL A 49 46.33 -55.80 -21.87
C VAL A 49 45.36 -55.81 -20.63
N ALA A 50 44.11 -56.30 -20.63
CA ALA A 50 43.60 -57.67 -20.31
C ALA A 50 44.13 -58.33 -18.98
N ALA A 51 43.45 -59.26 -18.25
CA ALA A 51 42.11 -59.91 -18.33
C ALA A 51 41.80 -60.75 -17.04
N ARG A 52 40.62 -61.44 -17.02
CA ARG A 52 40.19 -62.64 -16.21
C ARG A 52 39.50 -62.43 -14.84
N GLY A 53 38.48 -63.26 -14.59
CA GLY A 53 37.85 -63.55 -13.26
C GLY A 53 38.40 -64.86 -12.63
N PRO A 54 37.72 -65.52 -11.65
CA PRO A 54 36.49 -66.30 -11.94
C PRO A 54 35.49 -66.59 -10.74
N LEU A 55 34.35 -67.28 -11.02
CA LEU A 55 33.63 -68.37 -10.26
C LEU A 55 33.40 -68.29 -8.70
N ARG A 56 32.36 -68.85 -8.03
CA ARG A 56 31.22 -69.79 -8.34
C ARG A 56 30.14 -69.82 -7.21
N GLU A 57 28.90 -70.27 -7.51
CA GLU A 57 27.86 -70.96 -6.65
C GLU A 57 27.42 -70.42 -5.25
N GLY A 58 26.15 -70.53 -4.79
CA GLY A 58 24.90 -71.00 -5.44
C GLY A 58 23.71 -71.24 -4.46
N ARG A 59 22.47 -71.34 -5.00
CA ARG A 59 21.12 -71.58 -4.33
C ARG A 59 20.56 -70.41 -3.48
N GLY A 60 19.25 -70.12 -3.43
CA GLY A 60 18.08 -70.53 -4.25
C GLY A 60 16.71 -70.25 -3.59
N MET A 61 15.66 -69.89 -4.39
CA MET A 61 14.21 -69.80 -4.05
C MET A 61 13.76 -68.81 -2.92
N GLU A 62 12.60 -68.10 -2.98
CA GLU A 62 11.58 -67.93 -4.03
C GLU A 62 10.74 -66.62 -3.89
N LYS A 63 10.26 -66.07 -5.01
CA LYS A 63 9.09 -65.16 -5.24
C LYS A 63 8.63 -64.15 -4.16
N ARG A 64 8.72 -62.86 -4.50
CA ARG A 64 7.54 -61.98 -4.78
C ARG A 64 7.94 -60.85 -5.74
N THR A 65 6.99 -60.34 -6.54
CA THR A 65 7.27 -59.54 -7.74
C THR A 65 6.55 -58.19 -7.76
N THR A 66 7.30 -57.12 -8.06
CA THR A 66 6.78 -55.82 -8.52
C THR A 66 7.48 -55.44 -9.84
N PRO A 67 6.78 -54.84 -10.82
CA PRO A 67 7.35 -54.59 -12.15
C PRO A 67 8.23 -53.33 -12.17
N SER A 68 9.50 -53.49 -12.54
CA SER A 68 10.42 -52.38 -12.77
C SER A 68 10.19 -51.71 -14.13
N ARG A 69 10.54 -50.42 -14.23
CA ARG A 69 10.59 -49.68 -15.50
C ARG A 69 11.48 -50.42 -16.51
N CYS A 70 10.96 -50.67 -17.72
CA CYS A 70 11.78 -51.13 -18.85
C CYS A 70 12.19 -49.95 -19.71
N SER A 71 13.51 -49.79 -19.94
CA SER A 71 14.08 -48.72 -20.76
C SER A 71 14.48 -49.24 -22.14
N THR A 72 13.84 -48.74 -23.20
CA THR A 72 14.17 -49.10 -24.59
C THR A 72 14.52 -47.87 -25.43
N SER A 73 15.78 -47.45 -25.38
CA SER A 73 16.35 -46.46 -26.29
C SER A 73 17.58 -47.03 -27.00
N ARG A 74 17.39 -47.47 -28.25
CA ARG A 74 18.41 -47.72 -29.32
C ARG A 74 17.76 -48.45 -30.49
N LEU A 75 17.43 -47.73 -31.56
CA LEU A 75 17.50 -48.16 -32.98
C LEU A 75 16.89 -47.08 -33.87
N ALA A 76 17.63 -45.99 -34.07
CA ALA A 76 17.27 -44.92 -34.98
C ALA A 76 18.53 -44.30 -35.58
N GLU A 77 19.03 -44.87 -36.69
CA GLU A 77 19.59 -44.11 -37.81
C GLU A 77 19.97 -45.00 -39.01
N SER A 78 19.84 -44.42 -40.21
CA SER A 78 20.32 -44.87 -41.53
C SER A 78 19.36 -45.62 -42.45
N ARG A 79 18.59 -44.85 -43.25
CA ARG A 79 18.85 -44.68 -44.71
C ARG A 79 17.86 -43.72 -45.38
N ARG A 80 18.39 -42.83 -46.25
CA ARG A 80 17.59 -41.98 -47.17
C ARG A 80 17.39 -42.69 -48.51
N SER A 81 16.27 -42.38 -49.17
CA SER A 81 16.00 -42.44 -50.63
C SER A 81 16.25 -43.76 -51.38
N GLY A 82 15.18 -44.35 -51.93
CA GLY A 82 15.28 -45.58 -52.75
C GLY A 82 13.99 -46.03 -53.44
N ARG A 83 13.54 -45.29 -54.46
CA ARG A 83 12.54 -45.65 -55.50
C ARG A 83 11.44 -46.67 -55.15
N SER A 84 10.20 -46.19 -54.99
CA SER A 84 8.99 -47.01 -54.85
C SER A 84 8.79 -48.00 -56.01
N ARG A 85 8.76 -49.30 -55.71
CA ARG A 85 8.11 -50.34 -56.51
C ARG A 85 7.47 -51.39 -55.60
N GLY A 86 6.17 -51.64 -55.78
CA GLY A 86 5.53 -52.90 -55.42
C GLY A 86 5.34 -53.22 -53.93
N TRP A 87 4.55 -52.43 -53.20
CA TRP A 87 3.89 -52.90 -51.96
C TRP A 87 2.39 -53.08 -52.22
N ARG A 88 1.99 -54.32 -52.55
CA ARG A 88 0.60 -54.81 -52.35
C ARG A 88 0.67 -55.94 -51.33
N SER A 89 -0.31 -55.99 -50.42
CA SER A 89 -0.49 -57.01 -49.38
C SER A 89 0.67 -57.10 -48.36
N GLY A 90 0.50 -56.53 -47.15
CA GLY A 90 1.52 -56.75 -46.10
C GLY A 90 1.34 -56.00 -44.78
N SER A 91 0.68 -54.84 -44.76
CA SER A 91 0.46 -54.08 -43.51
C SER A 91 -0.50 -54.82 -42.57
N ARG A 92 0.04 -55.62 -41.65
CA ARG A 92 -0.71 -56.08 -40.48
C ARG A 92 -1.00 -54.87 -39.60
N GLY A 93 -2.22 -54.34 -39.68
CA GLY A 93 -2.73 -53.36 -38.73
C GLY A 93 -2.61 -53.87 -37.30
N ILE A 94 -2.60 -52.95 -36.34
CA ILE A 94 -2.60 -53.30 -34.90
C ILE A 94 -3.81 -54.20 -34.66
N PRO A 95 -3.67 -55.42 -34.10
CA PRO A 95 -4.80 -56.32 -33.92
C PRO A 95 -5.91 -55.67 -33.08
N GLU A 96 -7.18 -55.85 -33.48
CA GLU A 96 -8.34 -55.26 -32.79
C GLU A 96 -8.31 -55.41 -31.25
N PRO A 97 -7.98 -56.57 -30.65
CA PRO A 97 -7.90 -56.71 -29.19
C PRO A 97 -6.83 -55.83 -28.52
N VAL A 98 -5.81 -55.41 -29.27
CA VAL A 98 -4.79 -54.44 -28.84
C VAL A 98 -5.30 -53.01 -29.03
N GLN A 99 -5.93 -52.71 -30.18
CA GLN A 99 -6.53 -51.39 -30.41
C GLN A 99 -7.60 -51.05 -29.36
N ARG A 100 -8.56 -51.97 -29.11
CA ARG A 100 -9.60 -51.81 -28.08
C ARG A 100 -9.00 -51.53 -26.70
N ARG A 101 -7.86 -52.15 -26.36
CA ARG A 101 -7.13 -51.89 -25.10
C ARG A 101 -6.47 -50.53 -25.06
N ILE A 102 -5.86 -50.07 -26.16
CA ILE A 102 -5.32 -48.70 -26.25
C ILE A 102 -6.46 -47.70 -26.04
N VAL A 103 -7.51 -47.82 -26.85
CA VAL A 103 -8.73 -46.97 -26.82
C VAL A 103 -9.41 -46.96 -25.45
N TYR A 104 -9.49 -48.08 -24.74
CA TYR A 104 -10.04 -48.15 -23.38
C TYR A 104 -9.16 -47.43 -22.35
N TRP A 105 -7.83 -47.59 -22.44
CA TRP A 105 -6.87 -47.08 -21.46
C TRP A 105 -6.41 -45.63 -21.69
N SER A 106 -6.73 -45.03 -22.85
CA SER A 106 -6.39 -43.65 -23.21
C SER A 106 -7.25 -42.58 -22.53
N PHE A 107 -8.37 -42.94 -21.89
CA PHE A 107 -9.20 -41.99 -21.12
C PHE A 107 -8.54 -41.66 -19.76
N PRO A 108 -8.69 -40.43 -19.21
CA PRO A 108 -8.26 -40.12 -17.84
C PRO A 108 -8.87 -41.05 -16.79
N ARG A 109 -8.26 -41.09 -15.60
CA ARG A 109 -8.67 -42.03 -14.52
C ARG A 109 -8.80 -41.39 -13.14
N SER A 110 -8.34 -40.15 -12.97
CA SER A 110 -8.41 -39.44 -11.70
C SER A 110 -9.54 -38.43 -11.72
N GLU A 111 -10.52 -38.58 -10.83
CA GLU A 111 -11.56 -37.56 -10.64
C GLU A 111 -10.97 -36.22 -10.19
N LYS A 112 -9.79 -36.25 -9.54
CA LYS A 112 -9.05 -35.03 -9.16
C LYS A 112 -8.52 -34.26 -10.36
N GLU A 113 -8.20 -34.93 -11.46
CA GLU A 113 -7.80 -34.26 -12.71
C GLU A 113 -9.00 -33.59 -13.38
N ILE A 114 -10.18 -34.24 -13.36
CA ILE A 114 -11.43 -33.62 -13.84
C ILE A 114 -11.81 -32.41 -12.97
N CYS A 115 -11.75 -32.54 -11.65
CA CYS A 115 -12.00 -31.45 -10.70
C CYS A 115 -11.09 -30.24 -10.94
N MET A 116 -9.80 -30.48 -11.20
CA MET A 116 -8.81 -29.43 -11.54
C MET A 116 -9.24 -28.58 -12.75
N TYR A 117 -10.00 -29.13 -13.70
CA TYR A 117 -10.47 -28.41 -14.88
C TYR A 117 -11.92 -27.94 -14.80
N SER A 118 -12.65 -28.21 -13.71
CA SER A 118 -14.06 -27.80 -13.53
C SER A 118 -14.33 -26.85 -12.37
N SER A 119 -13.40 -26.63 -11.44
CA SER A 119 -13.62 -25.77 -10.26
C SER A 119 -12.33 -25.18 -9.73
N PHE A 120 -12.39 -24.02 -9.07
CA PHE A 120 -11.27 -23.50 -8.27
C PHE A 120 -11.09 -24.35 -7.01
N ASN A 121 -9.84 -24.65 -6.62
CA ASN A 121 -9.58 -25.34 -5.36
C ASN A 121 -9.83 -24.40 -4.17
N ALA A 122 -10.72 -24.81 -3.25
CA ALA A 122 -11.01 -24.10 -2.00
C ALA A 122 -9.85 -24.23 -0.99
N GLY A 123 -8.73 -23.54 -1.27
CA GLY A 123 -7.63 -23.36 -0.32
C GLY A 123 -7.98 -22.27 0.67
N GLY A 124 -8.04 -22.61 1.96
CA GLY A 124 -8.51 -21.69 3.01
C GLY A 124 -7.50 -20.61 3.40
N GLU A 125 -7.92 -19.34 3.31
CA GLU A 125 -7.61 -18.28 4.26
C GLU A 125 -8.96 -17.64 4.67
N GLU A 126 -9.06 -17.15 5.90
CA GLU A 126 -10.36 -16.81 6.50
C GLU A 126 -10.97 -15.51 5.96
N SER A 127 -12.30 -15.48 5.82
CA SER A 127 -13.09 -14.25 5.68
C SER A 127 -14.49 -14.49 6.24
N GLY A 128 -14.64 -14.33 7.55
CA GLY A 128 -15.93 -14.47 8.22
C GLY A 128 -16.95 -13.40 7.82
N THR A 129 -18.22 -13.64 8.18
CA THR A 129 -19.36 -12.71 8.08
C THR A 129 -19.97 -12.45 6.68
N SER A 130 -20.26 -13.52 5.93
CA SER A 130 -21.49 -13.58 5.13
C SER A 130 -22.14 -14.95 5.30
N GLY A 131 -23.24 -15.03 6.05
CA GLY A 131 -23.93 -16.29 6.34
C GLY A 131 -24.95 -16.64 5.26
N ASP A 132 -24.54 -17.46 4.29
CA ASP A 132 -25.45 -18.13 3.35
C ASP A 132 -24.82 -19.46 2.89
N ASN A 133 -25.26 -20.59 3.45
CA ASN A 133 -24.63 -21.91 3.25
C ASN A 133 -25.05 -22.57 1.91
N ASN A 134 -25.22 -21.76 0.84
CA ASN A 134 -25.80 -22.17 -0.44
C ASN A 134 -24.77 -22.26 -1.59
N ASP A 135 -23.48 -21.98 -1.34
CA ASP A 135 -22.49 -21.82 -2.42
C ASP A 135 -21.69 -23.11 -2.72
N GLU A 136 -21.46 -23.98 -1.71
CA GLU A 136 -20.72 -25.24 -1.92
C GLU A 136 -21.43 -26.18 -2.91
N THR A 137 -22.76 -26.22 -2.91
CA THR A 137 -23.58 -27.04 -3.83
C THR A 137 -23.63 -26.50 -5.26
N GLN A 138 -23.10 -25.30 -5.53
CA GLN A 138 -23.08 -24.69 -6.86
C GLN A 138 -21.80 -24.96 -7.66
N LEU A 139 -20.74 -25.47 -7.04
CA LEU A 139 -19.47 -25.77 -7.73
C LEU A 139 -19.68 -26.75 -8.90
N PRO A 140 -19.21 -26.46 -10.14
CA PRO A 140 -19.49 -27.30 -11.30
C PRO A 140 -19.03 -28.76 -11.17
N PHE A 141 -17.98 -29.03 -10.38
CA PHE A 141 -17.58 -30.40 -10.07
C PHE A 141 -18.66 -31.15 -9.27
N LEU A 142 -19.10 -30.58 -8.14
CA LEU A 142 -20.10 -31.19 -7.26
C LEU A 142 -21.46 -31.30 -7.94
N ARG A 143 -21.85 -30.31 -8.75
CA ARG A 143 -23.05 -30.40 -9.59
C ARG A 143 -22.93 -31.48 -10.68
N GLY A 144 -21.73 -31.71 -11.23
CA GLY A 144 -21.48 -32.83 -12.14
C GLY A 144 -21.57 -34.21 -11.44
N VAL A 145 -21.17 -34.29 -10.18
CA VAL A 145 -21.35 -35.49 -9.33
C VAL A 145 -22.84 -35.75 -9.08
N THR A 146 -23.63 -34.75 -8.68
CA THR A 146 -25.07 -34.95 -8.39
C THR A 146 -25.88 -35.31 -9.64
N LEU A 147 -25.56 -34.76 -10.82
CA LEU A 147 -26.17 -35.18 -12.09
C LEU A 147 -25.87 -36.66 -12.42
N LEU A 148 -24.64 -37.12 -12.19
CA LEU A 148 -24.25 -38.52 -12.41
C LEU A 148 -24.90 -39.49 -11.41
N GLU A 149 -24.99 -39.10 -10.14
CA GLU A 149 -25.54 -39.93 -9.06
C GLU A 149 -27.07 -39.95 -9.10
N GLY A 150 -27.72 -38.86 -9.52
CA GLY A 150 -29.15 -38.82 -9.86
C GLY A 150 -29.52 -39.61 -11.13
N GLY A 151 -28.53 -40.09 -11.88
CA GLY A 151 -28.73 -40.96 -13.05
C GLY A 151 -28.96 -40.25 -14.38
N TRP A 152 -28.81 -38.92 -14.44
CA TRP A 152 -29.17 -38.06 -15.59
C TRP A 152 -28.14 -38.05 -16.73
N VAL A 153 -27.47 -39.17 -17.00
CA VAL A 153 -26.40 -39.30 -18.00
C VAL A 153 -26.67 -40.50 -18.90
N ASP A 154 -27.12 -40.21 -20.11
CA ASP A 154 -27.67 -41.16 -21.07
C ASP A 154 -26.91 -41.19 -22.40
N ASN A 155 -27.25 -42.16 -23.24
CA ASN A 155 -26.74 -42.32 -24.62
C ASN A 155 -25.20 -42.39 -24.75
N VAL A 156 -24.51 -42.80 -23.68
CA VAL A 156 -23.05 -42.75 -23.58
C VAL A 156 -22.36 -43.73 -24.55
N LEU A 157 -21.59 -43.19 -25.49
CA LEU A 157 -20.92 -43.91 -26.56
C LEU A 157 -19.44 -43.49 -26.64
N GLN A 158 -18.52 -44.46 -26.73
CA GLN A 158 -17.12 -44.19 -27.04
C GLN A 158 -16.79 -44.77 -28.43
N VAL A 159 -16.35 -43.92 -29.35
CA VAL A 159 -15.84 -44.32 -30.68
C VAL A 159 -14.39 -43.89 -30.76
N GLY A 160 -13.46 -44.86 -30.69
CA GLY A 160 -12.04 -44.56 -30.62
C GLY A 160 -11.71 -43.58 -29.48
N PHE A 161 -11.01 -42.51 -29.84
CA PHE A 161 -10.54 -41.44 -28.94
C PHE A 161 -11.58 -40.33 -28.67
N HIS A 162 -12.85 -40.60 -28.94
CA HIS A 162 -13.96 -39.67 -28.75
C HIS A 162 -15.09 -40.31 -27.92
N LEU A 163 -15.61 -39.56 -26.94
CA LEU A 163 -16.70 -39.93 -26.03
C LEU A 163 -17.84 -38.93 -26.21
N SER A 164 -19.06 -39.42 -26.41
CA SER A 164 -20.27 -38.60 -26.48
C SER A 164 -21.39 -39.13 -25.59
N GLY A 165 -22.32 -38.26 -25.21
CA GLY A 165 -23.50 -38.60 -24.42
C GLY A 165 -24.43 -37.40 -24.24
N THR A 166 -25.60 -37.66 -23.66
CA THR A 166 -26.59 -36.63 -23.31
C THR A 166 -26.71 -36.54 -21.80
N VAL A 167 -26.63 -35.32 -21.24
CA VAL A 167 -26.82 -35.06 -19.81
C VAL A 167 -28.04 -34.17 -19.64
N THR A 168 -28.98 -34.58 -18.80
CA THR A 168 -30.25 -33.87 -18.59
C THR A 168 -30.19 -33.09 -17.28
N ASP A 169 -30.40 -31.78 -17.33
CA ASP A 169 -30.57 -30.95 -16.15
C ASP A 169 -32.04 -31.00 -15.71
N PRO A 170 -32.38 -31.56 -14.53
CA PRO A 170 -33.76 -31.78 -14.12
C PRO A 170 -34.49 -30.45 -13.87
N ALA A 171 -35.77 -30.39 -14.25
CA ALA A 171 -36.58 -29.19 -14.10
C ALA A 171 -36.63 -28.69 -12.64
N THR A 172 -36.29 -27.42 -12.45
CA THR A 172 -36.37 -26.72 -11.15
C THR A 172 -37.57 -25.77 -11.16
N PRO A 173 -38.09 -25.28 -10.02
CA PRO A 173 -39.11 -24.23 -10.02
C PRO A 173 -38.67 -22.92 -10.70
N SER A 174 -37.38 -22.77 -11.02
CA SER A 174 -36.77 -21.63 -11.72
C SER A 174 -36.33 -21.91 -13.16
N SER A 175 -36.31 -23.16 -13.64
CA SER A 175 -35.80 -23.52 -14.97
C SER A 175 -36.46 -24.76 -15.56
N PRO A 176 -36.77 -24.78 -16.88
CA PRO A 176 -37.23 -25.98 -17.55
C PRO A 176 -36.14 -27.06 -17.59
N GLU A 177 -36.56 -28.30 -17.87
CA GLU A 177 -35.65 -29.42 -18.16
C GLU A 177 -34.78 -29.10 -19.38
N LEU A 178 -33.45 -29.31 -19.25
CA LEU A 178 -32.48 -28.97 -20.30
C LEU A 178 -31.62 -30.18 -20.65
N VAL A 179 -31.86 -30.77 -21.82
CA VAL A 179 -31.03 -31.86 -22.36
C VAL A 179 -29.81 -31.27 -23.07
N CYS A 180 -28.64 -31.48 -22.50
CA CYS A 180 -27.36 -31.06 -23.05
C CYS A 180 -26.68 -32.21 -23.80
N SER A 181 -26.38 -32.01 -25.08
CA SER A 181 -25.45 -32.88 -25.81
C SER A 181 -24.03 -32.52 -25.38
N VAL A 182 -23.20 -33.53 -25.11
CA VAL A 182 -21.83 -33.39 -24.63
C VAL A 182 -20.91 -34.29 -25.45
N SER A 183 -19.78 -33.75 -25.91
CA SER A 183 -18.71 -34.56 -26.52
C SER A 183 -17.35 -34.20 -25.95
N VAL A 184 -16.48 -35.20 -25.86
CA VAL A 184 -15.18 -35.15 -25.20
C VAL A 184 -14.19 -35.95 -26.04
N SER A 185 -13.22 -35.27 -26.66
CA SER A 185 -12.06 -35.91 -27.29
C SER A 185 -10.93 -36.01 -26.27
N PHE A 186 -10.17 -37.11 -26.31
CA PHE A 186 -9.13 -37.39 -25.33
C PHE A 186 -7.97 -38.17 -25.96
N ASP A 187 -6.76 -37.99 -25.42
CA ASP A 187 -5.56 -38.71 -25.85
C ASP A 187 -4.56 -38.84 -24.69
N ARG A 188 -3.76 -39.92 -24.68
CA ARG A 188 -2.67 -40.17 -23.72
C ARG A 188 -3.06 -39.87 -22.25
N CYS A 189 -4.26 -40.29 -21.83
CA CYS A 189 -4.87 -40.09 -20.50
C CYS A 189 -5.29 -38.64 -20.16
N LYS A 190 -5.52 -37.77 -21.14
CA LYS A 190 -5.98 -36.37 -20.97
C LYS A 190 -7.17 -36.07 -21.86
N ILE A 191 -8.07 -35.18 -21.43
CA ILE A 191 -9.09 -34.59 -22.31
C ILE A 191 -8.41 -33.51 -23.16
N THR A 192 -8.57 -33.54 -24.47
CA THR A 192 -7.93 -32.64 -25.44
C THR A 192 -8.90 -31.64 -26.07
N ALA A 193 -10.19 -31.98 -26.17
CA ALA A 193 -11.27 -31.05 -26.52
C ALA A 193 -12.58 -31.42 -25.82
N VAL A 194 -13.39 -30.42 -25.47
CA VAL A 194 -14.76 -30.60 -24.96
C VAL A 194 -15.73 -29.72 -25.74
N THR A 195 -16.95 -30.21 -25.96
CA THR A 195 -18.06 -29.40 -26.46
C THR A 195 -19.34 -29.74 -25.71
N CYS A 196 -20.17 -28.73 -25.43
CA CYS A 196 -21.45 -28.92 -24.73
C CYS A 196 -22.48 -27.88 -25.18
N THR A 197 -23.72 -28.31 -25.44
CA THR A 197 -24.80 -27.42 -25.90
C THR A 197 -25.42 -26.54 -24.80
N CYS A 198 -24.92 -26.58 -23.56
CA CYS A 198 -25.43 -25.78 -22.44
C CYS A 198 -25.17 -24.27 -22.54
N GLY A 199 -24.35 -23.81 -23.50
CA GLY A 199 -24.06 -22.38 -23.70
C GLY A 199 -23.15 -21.74 -22.65
N ASN A 200 -22.50 -22.53 -21.78
CA ASN A 200 -21.55 -22.01 -20.79
C ASN A 200 -20.35 -21.32 -21.46
N LYS A 201 -19.91 -20.20 -20.88
CA LYS A 201 -18.78 -19.37 -21.34
C LYS A 201 -17.76 -19.12 -20.22
N ASP A 202 -17.49 -20.15 -19.44
CA ASP A 202 -16.46 -20.16 -18.41
C ASP A 202 -15.19 -20.85 -18.96
N ILE A 203 -14.04 -20.54 -18.35
CA ILE A 203 -12.74 -21.18 -18.62
C ILE A 203 -12.78 -22.67 -18.24
N PHE A 204 -13.67 -23.04 -17.30
CA PHE A 204 -13.74 -24.37 -16.70
C PHE A 204 -14.87 -25.23 -17.25
N TYR A 205 -14.68 -26.55 -17.18
CA TYR A 205 -15.62 -27.55 -17.65
C TYR A 205 -16.94 -27.46 -16.88
N CYS A 206 -18.05 -27.31 -17.60
CA CYS A 206 -19.38 -27.25 -16.99
C CYS A 206 -19.79 -28.60 -16.36
N ALA A 207 -20.80 -28.56 -15.48
CA ALA A 207 -21.31 -29.74 -14.78
C ALA A 207 -21.67 -30.92 -15.72
N HIS A 208 -22.13 -30.65 -16.94
CA HIS A 208 -22.44 -31.69 -17.94
C HIS A 208 -21.20 -32.41 -18.48
N VAL A 209 -20.11 -31.66 -18.73
CA VAL A 209 -18.80 -32.21 -19.14
C VAL A 209 -18.20 -33.03 -18.00
N VAL A 210 -18.33 -32.55 -16.76
CA VAL A 210 -17.94 -33.30 -15.56
C VAL A 210 -18.75 -34.60 -15.45
N ALA A 211 -20.09 -34.54 -15.52
CA ALA A 211 -20.97 -35.69 -15.35
C ALA A 211 -20.68 -36.82 -16.38
N LEU A 212 -20.50 -36.48 -17.66
CA LEU A 212 -20.12 -37.45 -18.70
C LEU A 212 -18.70 -38.02 -18.45
N SER A 213 -17.75 -37.18 -18.07
CA SER A 213 -16.37 -37.61 -17.78
C SER A 213 -16.31 -38.56 -16.58
N LEU A 214 -17.01 -38.21 -15.49
CA LEU A 214 -17.12 -39.03 -14.29
C LEU A 214 -17.92 -40.33 -14.55
N TYR A 215 -18.92 -40.32 -15.44
CA TYR A 215 -19.57 -41.57 -15.88
C TYR A 215 -18.54 -42.52 -16.48
N ARG A 216 -17.67 -42.03 -17.38
CA ARG A 216 -16.65 -42.85 -18.04
C ARG A 216 -15.53 -43.32 -17.09
N VAL A 217 -15.29 -42.61 -15.99
CA VAL A 217 -14.37 -43.03 -14.91
C VAL A 217 -15.01 -44.06 -13.97
N ARG A 218 -16.22 -43.80 -13.46
CA ARG A 218 -16.90 -44.64 -12.45
C ARG A 218 -17.61 -45.87 -13.02
N LYS A 219 -18.11 -45.80 -14.26
CA LYS A 219 -18.91 -46.85 -14.93
C LYS A 219 -18.28 -47.31 -16.27
N PRO A 220 -16.97 -47.62 -16.33
CA PRO A 220 -16.26 -47.85 -17.60
C PRO A 220 -16.78 -49.04 -18.40
N GLU A 221 -17.23 -50.11 -17.73
CA GLU A 221 -17.81 -51.31 -18.36
C GLU A 221 -19.22 -51.07 -18.95
N GLN A 222 -19.90 -49.98 -18.58
CA GLN A 222 -21.22 -49.62 -19.10
C GLN A 222 -21.14 -48.79 -20.39
N VAL A 223 -19.97 -48.21 -20.69
CA VAL A 223 -19.78 -47.39 -21.89
C VAL A 223 -19.51 -48.28 -23.10
N LYS A 224 -20.36 -48.14 -24.13
CA LYS A 224 -20.24 -48.92 -25.37
C LYS A 224 -19.02 -48.45 -26.18
N LEU A 225 -17.94 -49.23 -26.14
CA LEU A 225 -16.67 -48.93 -26.80
C LEU A 225 -16.58 -49.53 -28.21
N HIS A 226 -16.34 -48.68 -29.20
CA HIS A 226 -16.01 -49.02 -30.58
C HIS A 226 -14.57 -48.61 -30.92
N LEU A 227 -14.01 -49.23 -31.96
CA LEU A 227 -12.79 -48.75 -32.62
C LEU A 227 -13.04 -47.40 -33.33
N PRO A 228 -11.98 -46.70 -33.78
CA PRO A 228 -12.13 -45.54 -34.66
C PRO A 228 -13.01 -45.85 -35.88
N ILE A 229 -13.74 -44.84 -36.37
CA ILE A 229 -14.72 -45.04 -37.44
C ILE A 229 -14.04 -45.48 -38.76
N SER A 230 -12.78 -45.11 -39.01
CA SER A 230 -11.97 -45.61 -40.12
C SER A 230 -11.85 -47.14 -40.15
N GLU A 231 -11.65 -47.82 -39.02
CA GLU A 231 -11.64 -49.29 -38.93
C GLU A 231 -13.02 -49.88 -39.25
N THR A 232 -14.09 -49.21 -38.80
CA THR A 232 -15.47 -49.63 -39.09
C THR A 232 -15.80 -49.48 -40.58
N LEU A 233 -15.34 -48.39 -41.22
CA LEU A 233 -15.52 -48.13 -42.65
C LEU A 233 -14.64 -49.06 -43.50
N PHE A 234 -13.43 -49.40 -43.05
CA PHE A 234 -12.53 -50.35 -43.72
C PHE A 234 -13.09 -51.79 -43.73
N GLN A 235 -13.92 -52.14 -42.74
CA GLN A 235 -14.62 -53.43 -42.68
C GLN A 235 -15.89 -53.47 -43.57
N MET A 236 -16.38 -52.34 -44.08
CA MET A 236 -17.55 -52.32 -44.96
C MET A 236 -17.19 -52.71 -46.40
N SER A 237 -18.02 -53.56 -47.02
CA SER A 237 -18.00 -53.70 -48.48
C SER A 237 -18.49 -52.43 -49.17
N ARG A 238 -18.12 -52.25 -50.44
CA ARG A 238 -18.53 -51.10 -51.28
C ARG A 238 -20.03 -50.79 -51.18
N ASP A 239 -20.88 -51.81 -51.25
CA ASP A 239 -22.33 -51.66 -51.27
C ASP A 239 -22.89 -51.28 -49.89
N GLN A 240 -22.23 -51.70 -48.80
CA GLN A 240 -22.55 -51.26 -47.44
C GLN A 240 -22.11 -49.81 -47.22
N LEU A 241 -20.91 -49.44 -47.66
CA LEU A 241 -20.38 -48.08 -47.57
C LEU A 241 -21.24 -47.09 -48.38
N GLN A 242 -21.65 -47.46 -49.60
CA GLN A 242 -22.56 -46.64 -50.41
C GLN A 242 -23.91 -46.43 -49.70
N LYS A 243 -24.50 -47.48 -49.13
CA LYS A 243 -25.73 -47.37 -48.33
C LYS A 243 -25.53 -46.49 -47.10
N PHE A 244 -24.45 -46.68 -46.36
CA PHE A 244 -24.12 -45.88 -45.17
C PHE A 244 -24.06 -44.39 -45.50
N VAL A 245 -23.33 -43.99 -46.55
CA VAL A 245 -23.23 -42.59 -46.99
C VAL A 245 -24.59 -42.05 -47.44
N GLN A 246 -25.37 -42.82 -48.21
CA GLN A 246 -26.72 -42.41 -48.64
C GLN A 246 -27.68 -42.21 -47.47
N TYR A 247 -27.67 -43.11 -46.47
CA TYR A 247 -28.48 -42.95 -45.27
C TYR A 247 -28.02 -41.77 -44.41
N LEU A 248 -26.71 -41.59 -44.19
CA LEU A 248 -26.16 -40.47 -43.43
C LEU A 248 -26.56 -39.11 -44.06
N ILE A 249 -26.44 -38.99 -45.39
CA ILE A 249 -26.90 -37.81 -46.13
C ILE A 249 -28.42 -37.63 -45.98
N SER A 250 -29.23 -38.70 -46.02
CA SER A 250 -30.70 -38.56 -45.88
C SER A 250 -31.13 -38.05 -44.50
N VAL A 251 -30.46 -38.49 -43.43
CA VAL A 251 -30.79 -38.10 -42.04
C VAL A 251 -30.38 -36.65 -41.77
N HIS A 252 -29.20 -36.23 -42.23
CA HIS A 252 -28.66 -34.88 -42.02
C HIS A 252 -28.63 -34.03 -43.30
N HIS A 253 -29.65 -34.16 -44.16
CA HIS A 253 -29.63 -33.57 -45.51
C HIS A 253 -29.55 -32.03 -45.53
N THR A 254 -29.97 -31.35 -44.45
CA THR A 254 -29.85 -29.90 -44.29
C THR A 254 -28.42 -29.44 -43.98
N GLU A 255 -27.63 -30.26 -43.28
CA GLU A 255 -26.32 -29.89 -42.71
C GLU A 255 -25.17 -30.50 -43.54
N VAL A 256 -25.33 -31.76 -43.96
CA VAL A 256 -24.27 -32.58 -44.55
C VAL A 256 -24.28 -32.49 -46.08
N LEU A 257 -25.44 -32.32 -46.74
CA LEU A 257 -25.53 -32.41 -48.20
C LEU A 257 -24.61 -31.41 -48.96
N PRO A 258 -24.52 -30.11 -48.60
CA PRO A 258 -23.63 -29.18 -49.31
C PRO A 258 -22.16 -29.56 -49.16
N THR A 259 -21.77 -29.98 -47.96
CA THR A 259 -20.40 -30.42 -47.63
C THR A 259 -20.06 -31.74 -48.32
N ALA A 260 -20.99 -32.69 -48.35
CA ALA A 260 -20.83 -33.98 -49.02
C ALA A 260 -20.71 -33.83 -50.55
N GLN A 261 -21.49 -32.92 -51.15
CA GLN A 261 -21.35 -32.60 -52.57
C GLN A 261 -19.97 -31.97 -52.87
N LYS A 262 -19.56 -30.96 -52.10
CA LYS A 262 -18.23 -30.34 -52.22
C LYS A 262 -17.11 -31.39 -52.13
N LEU A 263 -17.14 -32.27 -51.13
CA LEU A 263 -16.14 -33.31 -50.94
C LEU A 263 -16.17 -34.35 -52.08
N ALA A 264 -17.34 -34.68 -52.63
CA ALA A 264 -17.44 -35.56 -53.79
C ALA A 264 -16.82 -34.93 -55.04
N ASP A 265 -17.08 -33.65 -55.31
CA ASP A 265 -16.49 -32.91 -56.44
C ASP A 265 -14.96 -32.78 -56.30
N GLU A 266 -14.46 -32.55 -55.08
CA GLU A 266 -13.03 -32.53 -54.77
C GLU A 266 -12.38 -33.91 -54.93
N ILE A 267 -13.01 -35.00 -54.47
CA ILE A 267 -12.49 -36.37 -54.64
C ILE A 267 -12.49 -36.82 -56.11
N LEU A 268 -13.48 -36.39 -56.90
CA LEU A 268 -13.53 -36.68 -58.34
C LEU A 268 -12.51 -35.86 -59.15
N SER A 269 -12.01 -34.75 -58.61
CA SER A 269 -10.97 -33.92 -59.23
C SER A 269 -9.57 -34.51 -59.00
N GLN A 270 -8.91 -34.93 -60.09
CA GLN A 270 -7.61 -35.60 -60.06
C GLN A 270 -6.46 -34.76 -59.46
N ASN A 271 -6.62 -33.43 -59.39
CA ASN A 271 -5.60 -32.50 -58.90
C ASN A 271 -5.90 -31.96 -57.47
N SER A 272 -6.99 -32.40 -56.82
CA SER A 272 -7.36 -31.89 -55.49
C SER A 272 -6.36 -32.26 -54.41
N GLU A 273 -6.29 -31.45 -53.35
CA GLU A 273 -5.39 -31.70 -52.21
C GLU A 273 -5.77 -32.98 -51.46
N ILE A 274 -7.08 -33.32 -51.40
CA ILE A 274 -7.57 -34.58 -50.81
C ILE A 274 -6.94 -35.81 -51.49
N ASN A 275 -6.77 -35.78 -52.82
CA ASN A 275 -6.14 -36.86 -53.58
C ASN A 275 -4.59 -36.85 -53.48
N GLN A 276 -3.97 -35.81 -52.92
CA GLN A 276 -2.53 -35.71 -52.68
C GLN A 276 -2.11 -36.22 -51.29
N VAL A 277 -3.03 -36.20 -50.31
CA VAL A 277 -2.79 -36.69 -48.93
C VAL A 277 -2.90 -38.21 -48.85
N HIS A 278 -1.99 -38.85 -48.11
CA HIS A 278 -2.03 -40.30 -47.88
C HIS A 278 -3.04 -40.70 -46.79
N GLY A 279 -4.31 -40.76 -47.16
CA GLY A 279 -5.41 -41.23 -46.32
C GLY A 279 -6.43 -40.15 -45.99
N ALA A 280 -7.60 -40.56 -45.49
CA ALA A 280 -8.65 -39.65 -45.04
C ALA A 280 -8.48 -39.31 -43.54
N PRO A 281 -8.79 -38.06 -43.11
CA PRO A 281 -8.80 -37.71 -41.70
C PRO A 281 -9.94 -38.41 -40.96
N ASP A 282 -9.63 -38.97 -39.78
CA ASP A 282 -10.61 -39.59 -38.88
C ASP A 282 -10.55 -38.88 -37.51
N PRO A 283 -11.61 -38.15 -37.11
CA PRO A 283 -11.65 -37.42 -35.83
C PRO A 283 -11.69 -38.34 -34.60
N THR A 284 -11.88 -39.65 -34.78
CA THR A 284 -11.92 -40.66 -33.73
C THR A 284 -10.63 -41.50 -33.63
N ALA A 285 -9.68 -41.32 -34.55
CA ALA A 285 -8.44 -42.12 -34.61
C ALA A 285 -7.38 -41.73 -33.55
N GLY A 286 -7.54 -40.59 -32.88
CA GLY A 286 -6.56 -40.05 -31.92
C GLY A 286 -5.51 -39.16 -32.59
N ALA A 287 -4.68 -38.54 -31.75
CA ALA A 287 -3.63 -37.61 -32.19
C ALA A 287 -2.36 -38.36 -32.66
N SER A 288 -1.51 -37.67 -33.42
CA SER A 288 -0.20 -38.19 -33.81
C SER A 288 0.77 -38.28 -32.63
N VAL A 289 1.88 -39.00 -32.80
CA VAL A 289 2.93 -39.11 -31.77
C VAL A 289 3.60 -37.76 -31.50
N ASP A 290 3.73 -36.93 -32.54
CA ASP A 290 4.38 -35.62 -32.49
C ASP A 290 3.43 -34.48 -32.06
N ASP A 291 2.12 -34.75 -31.99
CA ASP A 291 1.11 -33.79 -31.54
C ASP A 291 1.18 -33.59 -30.01
N GLU A 292 0.97 -32.36 -29.54
CA GLU A 292 1.02 -32.04 -28.11
C GLU A 292 -0.17 -32.61 -27.32
N ASN A 293 0.11 -33.38 -26.28
CA ASN A 293 -0.89 -33.83 -25.29
C ASN A 293 -0.98 -32.88 -24.09
N CYS A 294 -1.52 -31.68 -24.31
CA CYS A 294 -2.01 -30.83 -23.23
C CYS A 294 -3.41 -31.27 -22.76
N TRP A 295 -3.83 -30.86 -21.57
CA TRP A 295 -5.26 -30.90 -21.21
C TRP A 295 -5.98 -29.75 -21.93
N HIS A 296 -7.28 -29.92 -22.21
CA HIS A 296 -8.08 -28.88 -22.85
C HIS A 296 -8.22 -27.66 -21.95
N LEU A 297 -7.85 -26.50 -22.48
CA LEU A 297 -8.00 -25.17 -21.90
C LEU A 297 -8.45 -24.26 -23.06
N ASP A 298 -9.56 -23.55 -22.88
CA ASP A 298 -10.07 -22.62 -23.90
C ASP A 298 -9.26 -21.32 -23.86
N GLU A 299 -8.36 -21.14 -24.82
CA GLU A 299 -7.48 -19.96 -24.87
C GLU A 299 -8.24 -18.67 -25.17
N GLU A 300 -9.33 -18.74 -25.94
CA GLU A 300 -10.16 -17.58 -26.28
C GLU A 300 -10.95 -17.12 -25.06
N GLN A 301 -11.59 -18.02 -24.33
CA GLN A 301 -12.30 -17.68 -23.09
C GLN A 301 -11.34 -17.22 -21.97
N VAL A 302 -10.13 -17.77 -21.86
CA VAL A 302 -9.11 -17.22 -20.94
C VAL A 302 -8.78 -15.76 -21.29
N GLN A 303 -8.58 -15.45 -22.59
CA GLN A 303 -8.30 -14.08 -23.02
C GLN A 303 -9.51 -13.14 -22.82
N GLU A 304 -10.72 -13.56 -23.20
CA GLU A 304 -11.94 -12.76 -23.02
C GLU A 304 -12.22 -12.46 -21.55
N GLN A 305 -12.20 -13.47 -20.67
CA GLN A 305 -12.52 -13.29 -19.26
C GLN A 305 -11.48 -12.43 -18.52
N VAL A 306 -10.17 -12.61 -18.77
CA VAL A 306 -9.13 -11.74 -18.19
C VAL A 306 -9.30 -10.30 -18.67
N LYS A 307 -9.61 -10.08 -19.95
CA LYS A 307 -9.88 -8.76 -20.52
C LYS A 307 -11.15 -8.11 -19.94
N LEU A 308 -12.19 -8.90 -19.64
CA LEU A 308 -13.38 -8.44 -18.92
C LEU A 308 -13.03 -8.04 -17.48
N PHE A 309 -12.31 -8.86 -16.72
CA PHE A 309 -11.89 -8.54 -15.35
C PHE A 309 -10.98 -7.29 -15.32
N LEU A 310 -10.08 -7.13 -16.29
CA LEU A 310 -9.27 -5.93 -16.43
C LEU A 310 -10.13 -4.69 -16.71
N SER A 311 -11.05 -4.76 -17.69
CA SER A 311 -11.84 -3.59 -18.13
C SER A 311 -12.91 -3.14 -17.12
N GLN A 312 -13.43 -4.03 -16.29
CA GLN A 312 -14.38 -3.70 -15.21
C GLN A 312 -13.70 -2.89 -14.11
N GLY A 313 -13.83 -1.55 -14.17
CA GLY A 313 -13.13 -0.58 -13.30
C GLY A 313 -13.45 -0.60 -11.80
N GLY A 314 -14.20 -1.60 -11.31
CA GLY A 314 -14.52 -1.82 -9.90
C GLY A 314 -13.57 -2.82 -9.24
N TYR A 315 -12.34 -2.40 -8.90
CA TYR A 315 -11.24 -3.22 -8.33
C TYR A 315 -11.50 -3.88 -6.95
N HIS A 316 -12.75 -4.11 -6.56
CA HIS A 316 -13.14 -4.89 -5.37
C HIS A 316 -13.68 -6.28 -5.75
N GLY A 317 -14.24 -6.45 -6.96
CA GLY A 317 -14.64 -7.77 -7.49
C GLY A 317 -13.56 -8.38 -8.38
N SER A 318 -13.25 -7.74 -9.51
CA SER A 318 -12.35 -8.27 -10.54
C SER A 318 -10.94 -8.62 -10.05
N GLY A 319 -10.39 -7.85 -9.11
CA GLY A 319 -9.10 -8.16 -8.48
C GLY A 319 -9.08 -9.50 -7.74
N LYS A 320 -10.21 -9.92 -7.13
CA LYS A 320 -10.32 -11.25 -6.50
C LYS A 320 -10.35 -12.35 -7.57
N GLN A 321 -11.07 -12.15 -8.67
CA GLN A 321 -11.16 -13.11 -9.77
C GLN A 321 -9.79 -13.34 -10.44
N LEU A 322 -9.01 -12.27 -10.65
CA LEU A 322 -7.63 -12.39 -11.17
C LEU A 322 -6.70 -13.14 -10.19
N ASN A 323 -6.82 -12.90 -8.87
CA ASN A 323 -6.11 -13.69 -7.86
C ASN A 323 -6.53 -15.17 -7.85
N LEU A 324 -7.79 -15.50 -8.09
CA LEU A 324 -8.24 -16.89 -8.24
C LEU A 324 -7.61 -17.57 -9.47
N LEU A 325 -7.47 -16.85 -10.60
CA LEU A 325 -6.74 -17.36 -11.77
C LEU A 325 -5.24 -17.58 -11.47
N PHE A 326 -4.60 -16.69 -10.70
CA PHE A 326 -3.21 -16.87 -10.24
C PHE A 326 -3.06 -18.08 -9.31
N SER A 327 -3.97 -18.27 -8.35
CA SER A 327 -4.04 -19.49 -7.53
C SER A 327 -4.24 -20.73 -8.39
N LYS A 328 -5.05 -20.65 -9.46
CA LYS A 328 -5.26 -21.77 -10.40
C LYS A 328 -4.03 -22.10 -11.23
N VAL A 329 -3.25 -21.10 -11.63
CA VAL A 329 -1.91 -21.30 -12.22
C VAL A 329 -1.01 -22.06 -11.24
N ARG A 330 -0.94 -21.66 -9.96
CA ARG A 330 -0.15 -22.40 -8.94
C ARG A 330 -0.65 -23.84 -8.74
N GLU A 331 -1.96 -24.08 -8.79
CA GLU A 331 -2.56 -25.43 -8.74
C GLU A 331 -2.12 -26.31 -9.93
N MET A 332 -2.19 -25.78 -11.15
CA MET A 332 -1.74 -26.48 -12.37
C MET A 332 -0.24 -26.77 -12.35
N LEU A 333 0.59 -25.81 -11.90
CA LEU A 333 2.04 -26.01 -11.73
C LEU A 333 2.34 -27.08 -10.67
N LYS A 334 1.58 -27.13 -9.57
CA LYS A 334 1.72 -28.14 -8.49
C LYS A 334 1.42 -29.55 -8.98
N MET A 335 0.49 -29.67 -9.93
CA MET A 335 0.19 -30.90 -10.68
C MET A 335 1.10 -31.13 -11.90
N ARG A 336 2.06 -30.22 -12.14
CA ARG A 336 3.08 -30.24 -13.21
C ARG A 336 2.48 -30.22 -14.61
N ASP A 337 1.35 -29.56 -14.78
CA ASP A 337 0.68 -29.35 -16.06
C ASP A 337 1.34 -28.21 -16.85
N SER A 338 1.55 -28.43 -18.15
CA SER A 338 1.97 -27.41 -19.11
C SER A 338 0.98 -26.25 -19.19
N ASN A 339 -0.30 -26.49 -18.89
CA ASN A 339 -1.33 -25.45 -18.88
C ASN A 339 -1.09 -24.35 -17.84
N GLY A 340 -0.40 -24.59 -16.73
CA GLY A 340 -0.07 -23.51 -15.78
C GLY A 340 0.76 -22.39 -16.43
N ALA A 341 1.76 -22.77 -17.23
CA ALA A 341 2.58 -21.80 -17.97
C ALA A 341 1.85 -21.21 -19.19
N ARG A 342 1.01 -21.99 -19.88
CA ARG A 342 0.20 -21.50 -21.01
C ARG A 342 -0.83 -20.47 -20.55
N MET A 343 -1.56 -20.78 -19.48
CA MET A 343 -2.54 -19.88 -18.86
C MET A 343 -1.89 -18.57 -18.38
N LEU A 344 -0.72 -18.62 -17.73
CA LEU A 344 -0.01 -17.39 -17.34
C LEU A 344 0.46 -16.58 -18.56
N THR A 345 0.84 -17.23 -19.66
CA THR A 345 1.17 -16.54 -20.92
C THR A 345 -0.02 -15.72 -21.41
N LEU A 346 -1.20 -16.34 -21.52
CA LEU A 346 -2.43 -15.68 -21.95
C LEU A 346 -2.84 -14.53 -21.02
N ILE A 347 -2.76 -14.73 -19.70
CA ILE A 347 -3.01 -13.67 -18.71
C ILE A 347 -2.02 -12.51 -18.90
N THR A 348 -0.72 -12.81 -19.05
CA THR A 348 0.33 -11.80 -19.22
C THR A 348 0.15 -10.99 -20.50
N GLU A 349 -0.29 -11.61 -21.59
CA GLU A 349 -0.57 -10.91 -22.84
C GLU A 349 -1.77 -9.97 -22.73
N GLN A 350 -2.86 -10.35 -22.03
CA GLN A 350 -3.97 -9.43 -21.76
C GLN A 350 -3.58 -8.29 -20.82
N PHE A 351 -2.75 -8.55 -19.80
CA PHE A 351 -2.21 -7.51 -18.93
C PHE A 351 -1.33 -6.51 -19.70
N MET A 352 -0.44 -6.98 -20.58
CA MET A 352 0.38 -6.13 -21.45
C MET A 352 -0.41 -5.38 -22.53
N ALA A 353 -1.63 -5.85 -22.86
CA ALA A 353 -2.54 -5.22 -23.81
C ALA A 353 -3.50 -4.19 -23.17
N ASP A 354 -3.44 -3.99 -21.85
CA ASP A 354 -4.31 -3.03 -21.14
C ASP A 354 -3.99 -1.57 -21.56
N PRO A 355 -4.93 -0.85 -22.22
CA PRO A 355 -4.69 0.52 -22.69
C PRO A 355 -4.41 1.51 -21.55
N ARG A 356 -4.75 1.17 -20.29
CA ARG A 356 -4.44 2.01 -19.13
C ARG A 356 -2.95 2.12 -18.85
N LEU A 357 -2.14 1.11 -19.21
CA LEU A 357 -0.68 1.19 -19.09
C LEU A 357 -0.11 2.37 -19.89
N ALA A 358 -0.60 2.57 -21.12
CA ALA A 358 -0.22 3.71 -21.94
C ALA A 358 -0.72 5.04 -21.35
N LEU A 359 -1.95 5.08 -20.81
CA LEU A 359 -2.51 6.29 -20.19
C LEU A 359 -1.74 6.70 -18.92
N TRP A 360 -1.47 5.76 -18.00
CA TRP A 360 -0.65 6.02 -16.81
C TRP A 360 0.76 6.50 -17.17
N ARG A 361 1.37 5.90 -18.21
CA ARG A 361 2.69 6.32 -18.72
C ARG A 361 2.68 7.72 -19.32
N GLN A 362 1.64 8.08 -20.10
CA GLN A 362 1.51 9.40 -20.74
C GLN A 362 1.13 10.53 -19.77
N GLN A 363 0.27 10.24 -18.79
CA GLN A 363 -0.23 11.23 -17.83
C GLN A 363 0.69 11.41 -16.61
N GLY A 364 1.70 10.54 -16.44
CA GLY A 364 2.53 10.49 -15.23
C GLY A 364 1.77 10.02 -13.98
N THR A 365 0.54 9.52 -14.13
CA THR A 365 -0.32 9.06 -13.04
C THR A 365 0.09 7.67 -12.57
N THR A 366 0.06 7.44 -11.26
CA THR A 366 0.43 6.15 -10.66
C THR A 366 -0.67 5.11 -10.85
N MET A 367 -0.27 3.85 -11.07
CA MET A 367 -1.16 2.69 -10.95
C MET A 367 -1.75 2.61 -9.53
N THR A 368 -2.94 2.01 -9.39
CA THR A 368 -3.52 1.71 -8.07
C THR A 368 -2.79 0.53 -7.43
N ASP A 369 -2.65 0.55 -6.10
CA ASP A 369 -1.83 -0.43 -5.37
C ASP A 369 -2.34 -1.86 -5.54
N LYS A 370 -3.66 -2.02 -5.67
CA LYS A 370 -4.31 -3.32 -5.96
C LYS A 370 -3.91 -3.85 -7.33
N TYR A 371 -3.89 -3.00 -8.36
CA TYR A 371 -3.45 -3.39 -9.70
C TYR A 371 -1.94 -3.67 -9.72
N ARG A 372 -1.18 -2.91 -8.95
CA ARG A 372 0.27 -3.09 -8.75
C ARG A 372 0.61 -4.44 -8.10
N GLN A 373 -0.19 -4.88 -7.12
CA GLN A 373 -0.07 -6.20 -6.48
C GLN A 373 -0.31 -7.36 -7.46
N LEU A 374 -1.21 -7.22 -8.43
CA LEU A 374 -1.41 -8.24 -9.48
C LEU A 374 -0.16 -8.42 -10.35
N TRP A 375 0.57 -7.33 -10.61
CA TRP A 375 1.86 -7.39 -11.32
C TRP A 375 3.00 -8.00 -10.49
N ASP A 376 3.00 -7.78 -9.17
CA ASP A 376 3.93 -8.44 -8.24
C ASP A 376 3.72 -9.97 -8.24
N GLU A 377 2.47 -10.43 -8.08
CA GLU A 377 2.12 -11.87 -8.13
C GLU A 377 2.47 -12.49 -9.48
N LEU A 378 2.13 -11.81 -10.59
CA LEU A 378 2.48 -12.24 -11.95
C LEU A 378 3.99 -12.41 -12.15
N GLY A 379 4.81 -11.50 -11.61
CA GLY A 379 6.28 -11.63 -11.61
C GLY A 379 6.78 -12.84 -10.80
N ALA A 380 6.20 -13.09 -9.63
CA ALA A 380 6.52 -14.26 -8.80
C ALA A 380 6.12 -15.59 -9.45
N LEU A 381 5.01 -15.64 -10.19
CA LEU A 381 4.61 -16.82 -10.97
C LEU A 381 5.57 -17.11 -12.13
N TRP A 382 6.04 -16.08 -12.83
CA TRP A 382 7.07 -16.26 -13.88
C TRP A 382 8.39 -16.76 -13.32
N MET A 383 8.80 -16.30 -12.12
CA MET A 383 9.93 -16.88 -11.39
C MET A 383 9.73 -18.38 -11.13
N CYS A 384 8.56 -18.79 -10.66
CA CYS A 384 8.25 -20.20 -10.41
C CYS A 384 8.31 -21.05 -11.69
N ILE A 385 7.79 -20.56 -12.82
CA ILE A 385 7.84 -21.27 -14.12
C ILE A 385 9.29 -21.42 -14.60
N VAL A 386 10.06 -20.33 -14.61
CA VAL A 386 11.45 -20.31 -15.07
C VAL A 386 12.34 -21.20 -14.20
N LEU A 387 12.08 -21.26 -12.89
CA LEU A 387 12.83 -22.11 -11.95
C LEU A 387 12.35 -23.57 -11.88
N ASN A 388 11.43 -24.03 -12.73
CA ASN A 388 10.99 -25.43 -12.74
C ASN A 388 12.18 -26.42 -12.84
N PRO A 389 12.40 -27.32 -11.85
CA PRO A 389 13.53 -28.26 -11.85
C PRO A 389 13.59 -29.23 -13.04
N HIS A 390 12.48 -29.42 -13.75
CA HIS A 390 12.35 -30.31 -14.90
C HIS A 390 12.02 -29.58 -16.21
N CYS A 391 12.26 -28.27 -16.26
CA CYS A 391 12.14 -27.49 -17.50
C CYS A 391 13.05 -28.05 -18.62
N LYS A 392 12.51 -28.25 -19.83
CA LYS A 392 13.36 -28.51 -21.00
C LYS A 392 14.14 -27.23 -21.36
N PRO A 393 15.43 -27.31 -21.75
CA PRO A 393 16.22 -26.12 -22.09
C PRO A 393 15.62 -25.33 -23.26
N GLU A 394 14.96 -26.02 -24.20
CA GLU A 394 14.20 -25.44 -25.32
C GLU A 394 13.03 -24.57 -24.84
N GLN A 395 12.27 -25.05 -23.84
CA GLN A 395 11.15 -24.32 -23.25
C GLN A 395 11.66 -23.10 -22.47
N LYS A 396 12.71 -23.26 -21.65
CA LYS A 396 13.36 -22.13 -20.95
C LYS A 396 13.84 -21.06 -21.94
N SER A 397 14.44 -21.48 -23.06
CA SER A 397 14.88 -20.59 -24.14
C SER A 397 13.73 -19.91 -24.89
N SER A 398 12.53 -20.48 -24.88
CA SER A 398 11.32 -19.85 -25.42
C SER A 398 10.78 -18.78 -24.46
N TRP A 399 10.60 -19.12 -23.18
CA TRP A 399 10.13 -18.17 -22.16
C TRP A 399 11.09 -16.99 -22.00
N LEU A 400 12.42 -17.22 -22.05
CA LEU A 400 13.42 -16.14 -22.03
C LEU A 400 13.23 -15.13 -23.19
N ARG A 401 12.82 -15.59 -24.38
CA ARG A 401 12.52 -14.71 -25.52
C ARG A 401 11.21 -13.94 -25.31
N GLN A 402 10.18 -14.56 -24.75
CA GLN A 402 8.91 -13.91 -24.41
C GLN A 402 9.09 -12.84 -23.32
N LEU A 403 9.75 -13.19 -22.20
CA LEU A 403 10.06 -12.28 -21.11
C LEU A 403 10.89 -11.08 -21.57
N ARG A 404 11.94 -11.30 -22.39
CA ARG A 404 12.73 -10.20 -22.97
C ARG A 404 11.90 -9.33 -23.91
N ARG A 405 10.97 -9.90 -24.68
CA ARG A 405 10.02 -9.13 -25.53
C ARG A 405 9.12 -8.24 -24.67
N TRP A 406 8.47 -8.75 -23.62
CA TRP A 406 7.62 -7.94 -22.75
C TRP A 406 8.40 -6.88 -21.97
N ASN A 407 9.58 -7.22 -21.43
CA ASN A 407 10.49 -6.27 -20.75
C ASN A 407 10.99 -5.14 -21.68
N SER A 408 10.98 -5.34 -23.00
CA SER A 408 11.37 -4.30 -23.99
C SER A 408 10.24 -3.34 -24.40
N VAL A 409 9.03 -3.48 -23.85
CA VAL A 409 7.92 -2.57 -24.16
C VAL A 409 7.89 -1.39 -23.17
N ASP A 410 7.87 -0.15 -23.67
CA ASP A 410 7.96 1.07 -22.86
C ASP A 410 6.84 1.29 -21.81
N VAL A 411 5.74 0.55 -21.92
CA VAL A 411 4.62 0.57 -20.96
C VAL A 411 4.70 -0.55 -19.91
N CYS A 412 5.73 -1.40 -19.96
CA CYS A 412 5.95 -2.47 -18.99
C CYS A 412 6.18 -1.88 -17.58
N PRO A 413 5.43 -2.30 -16.54
CA PRO A 413 5.60 -1.77 -15.19
C PRO A 413 6.99 -2.00 -14.61
N TRP A 414 7.53 -0.96 -13.99
CA TRP A 414 8.82 -0.98 -13.29
C TRP A 414 8.75 -1.84 -12.03
N GLU A 415 9.86 -2.28 -11.46
CA GLU A 415 9.86 -3.15 -10.27
C GLU A 415 9.39 -2.38 -9.02
N ASP A 416 10.08 -1.32 -8.62
CA ASP A 416 9.75 -0.55 -7.39
C ASP A 416 8.64 0.50 -7.61
N GLY A 417 8.63 1.20 -8.75
CA GLY A 417 7.58 2.17 -9.09
C GLY A 417 7.94 3.06 -10.29
N ASN A 418 6.96 3.79 -10.81
CA ASN A 418 7.26 4.88 -11.76
C ASN A 418 7.88 6.05 -10.97
N HIS A 419 9.13 6.43 -11.28
CA HIS A 419 9.77 7.61 -10.70
C HIS A 419 9.17 8.89 -11.31
N GLY A 420 8.02 9.32 -10.79
CA GLY A 420 7.39 10.58 -11.16
C GLY A 420 8.15 11.78 -10.63
N ASN A 421 9.31 12.11 -11.21
CA ASN A 421 9.94 13.43 -11.20
C ASN A 421 11.23 13.53 -12.06
N GLU A 422 11.13 13.23 -13.37
CA GLU A 422 11.87 14.05 -14.34
C GLU A 422 11.04 15.31 -14.65
N LEU A 423 10.91 16.18 -13.65
CA LEU A 423 10.53 17.57 -13.91
C LEU A 423 11.76 18.23 -14.55
N PRO A 424 11.65 18.88 -15.73
CA PRO A 424 12.79 19.57 -16.33
C PRO A 424 13.17 20.76 -15.43
N ASN A 425 14.23 20.60 -14.65
CA ASN A 425 14.74 21.64 -13.75
C ASN A 425 15.24 22.84 -14.56
N LEU A 426 14.35 23.81 -14.79
CA LEU A 426 14.65 25.13 -15.34
C LEU A 426 15.41 25.98 -14.30
N THR A 427 16.60 25.52 -13.93
CA THR A 427 17.59 26.27 -13.15
C THR A 427 18.96 25.65 -13.40
N HIS A 428 19.81 26.34 -14.17
CA HIS A 428 21.17 25.90 -14.43
C HIS A 428 21.95 25.71 -13.13
N SER A 429 22.41 24.47 -12.89
CA SER A 429 23.48 24.19 -11.94
C SER A 429 24.69 23.67 -12.72
N LEU A 430 25.87 24.23 -12.41
CA LEU A 430 27.14 23.87 -13.05
C LEU A 430 27.61 22.49 -12.57
N PRO A 431 28.39 21.74 -13.38
CA PRO A 431 28.79 20.38 -13.03
C PRO A 431 29.74 20.36 -11.82
N GLN A 432 29.24 19.88 -10.67
CA GLN A 432 30.10 19.45 -9.57
C GLN A 432 30.67 18.08 -9.90
N GLY A 433 31.98 18.03 -10.15
CA GLY A 433 32.65 16.85 -10.67
C GLY A 433 33.15 15.85 -9.61
N ALA A 434 33.64 14.73 -10.13
CA ALA A 434 34.62 13.84 -9.50
C ALA A 434 34.18 13.01 -8.27
N HIS A 435 33.01 12.38 -8.32
CA HIS A 435 32.88 10.98 -7.86
C HIS A 435 32.20 10.15 -8.95
N GLY A 436 32.97 9.27 -9.59
CA GLY A 436 32.50 8.43 -10.70
C GLY A 436 31.80 7.15 -10.24
N ASN A 437 31.15 6.48 -11.21
CA ASN A 437 30.57 5.13 -11.08
C ASN A 437 29.40 5.00 -10.07
N GLN A 438 28.45 5.93 -10.11
CA GLN A 438 27.08 5.46 -10.26
C GLN A 438 26.89 5.06 -11.72
N GLU A 439 27.04 3.77 -12.00
CA GLU A 439 26.50 3.18 -13.23
C GLU A 439 24.99 3.41 -13.24
N MET A 440 24.41 3.74 -14.40
CA MET A 440 22.95 3.75 -14.55
C MET A 440 22.45 2.34 -14.27
N ARG A 441 21.84 2.13 -13.09
CA ARG A 441 21.19 0.85 -12.77
C ARG A 441 20.20 0.54 -13.90
N PRO A 442 20.32 -0.61 -14.58
CA PRO A 442 19.46 -0.92 -15.72
C PRO A 442 18.00 -0.94 -15.29
N HIS A 443 17.10 -0.43 -16.14
CA HIS A 443 15.68 -0.29 -15.83
C HIS A 443 15.07 -1.64 -15.41
N ARG A 444 14.82 -1.81 -14.12
CA ARG A 444 14.20 -3.03 -13.57
C ARG A 444 12.69 -2.97 -13.81
N THR A 445 12.18 -3.91 -14.58
CA THR A 445 10.75 -4.20 -14.71
C THR A 445 10.36 -5.36 -13.79
N VAL A 446 9.07 -5.58 -13.61
CA VAL A 446 8.52 -6.76 -12.93
C VAL A 446 8.99 -8.11 -13.51
N PHE A 447 9.50 -8.14 -14.76
CA PHE A 447 10.06 -9.35 -15.38
C PHE A 447 11.57 -9.51 -15.19
N THR A 448 12.29 -8.49 -14.71
CA THR A 448 13.76 -8.50 -14.70
C THR A 448 14.32 -9.65 -13.85
N ARG A 449 13.75 -9.92 -12.66
CA ARG A 449 14.16 -11.09 -11.86
C ARG A 449 13.90 -12.43 -12.55
N ALA A 450 12.80 -12.57 -13.30
CA ALA A 450 12.50 -13.79 -14.07
C ALA A 450 13.45 -13.99 -15.27
N ILE A 451 13.97 -12.89 -15.84
CA ILE A 451 15.02 -12.93 -16.86
C ILE A 451 16.36 -13.31 -16.22
N GLU A 452 16.72 -12.74 -15.07
CA GLU A 452 17.91 -13.11 -14.27
C GLU A 452 17.86 -14.59 -13.85
N ALA A 453 16.68 -15.12 -13.50
CA ALA A 453 16.48 -16.53 -13.15
C ALA A 453 16.59 -17.51 -14.33
N CYS A 454 16.57 -17.04 -15.58
CA CYS A 454 16.79 -17.91 -16.74
C CYS A 454 18.21 -18.48 -16.79
N ASP A 455 19.19 -17.83 -16.18
CA ASP A 455 20.58 -18.31 -16.14
C ASP A 455 20.86 -19.25 -14.94
N LEU A 456 19.92 -19.35 -13.98
CA LEU A 456 20.03 -20.23 -12.81
C LEU A 456 19.72 -21.69 -13.14
N HIS A 457 20.50 -22.61 -12.56
CA HIS A 457 20.40 -24.05 -12.82
C HIS A 457 20.27 -24.92 -11.56
N TRP A 458 19.90 -26.18 -11.76
CA TRP A 458 19.74 -27.22 -10.72
C TRP A 458 20.81 -28.34 -10.80
N GLN A 459 21.94 -28.09 -11.48
CA GLN A 459 23.03 -29.08 -11.62
C GLN A 459 24.12 -29.00 -10.54
N ASP A 460 23.99 -28.09 -9.56
CA ASP A 460 24.92 -28.01 -8.42
C ASP A 460 24.83 -29.28 -7.55
N ARG A 461 25.97 -29.90 -7.25
CA ARG A 461 26.04 -31.18 -6.52
C ARG A 461 25.55 -31.08 -5.08
N HIS A 462 25.83 -29.96 -4.40
CA HIS A 462 25.41 -29.73 -3.02
C HIS A 462 23.91 -29.43 -2.96
N LEU A 463 23.40 -28.62 -3.89
CA LEU A 463 21.95 -28.37 -4.04
C LEU A 463 21.19 -29.68 -4.32
N GLN A 464 21.71 -30.54 -5.21
CA GLN A 464 21.13 -31.85 -5.47
C GLN A 464 21.17 -32.77 -4.24
N HIS A 465 22.24 -32.74 -3.45
CA HIS A 465 22.34 -33.49 -2.21
C HIS A 465 21.31 -33.01 -1.16
N ILE A 466 21.17 -31.69 -0.98
CA ILE A 466 20.16 -31.06 -0.11
C ILE A 466 18.74 -31.47 -0.51
N ILE A 467 18.45 -31.48 -1.81
CA ILE A 467 17.12 -31.82 -2.34
C ILE A 467 16.83 -33.32 -2.18
N ALA A 468 17.81 -34.19 -2.43
CA ALA A 468 17.60 -35.64 -2.54
C ALA A 468 17.68 -36.43 -1.23
N SER A 469 18.39 -35.95 -0.20
CA SER A 469 18.71 -36.73 1.01
C SER A 469 18.16 -36.14 2.31
N ASP A 470 17.72 -37.01 3.22
CA ASP A 470 17.52 -36.68 4.64
C ASP A 470 18.76 -37.03 5.51
N LEU A 471 19.78 -37.67 4.92
CA LEU A 471 20.96 -38.21 5.62
C LEU A 471 22.24 -37.53 5.12
N TYR A 472 22.79 -36.63 5.94
CA TYR A 472 24.01 -35.86 5.68
C TYR A 472 25.22 -36.39 6.44
N ALA A 473 24.99 -37.06 7.58
CA ALA A 473 26.00 -37.43 8.57
C ALA A 473 27.15 -38.35 8.08
N ASN A 474 27.01 -38.98 6.92
CA ASN A 474 28.00 -39.93 6.39
C ASN A 474 29.06 -39.28 5.47
N TYR A 475 28.91 -38.03 5.05
CA TYR A 475 29.86 -37.38 4.13
C TYR A 475 31.03 -36.68 4.84
N CYS A 476 30.86 -36.27 6.10
CA CYS A 476 31.82 -35.44 6.85
C CYS A 476 33.19 -36.09 7.17
N TYR A 477 33.50 -37.27 6.63
CA TYR A 477 34.77 -37.98 6.81
C TYR A 477 35.72 -37.90 5.60
N HIS A 478 35.31 -37.34 4.45
CA HIS A 478 36.05 -37.51 3.19
C HIS A 478 36.26 -36.28 2.28
N ASP A 479 36.31 -35.04 2.80
CA ASP A 479 37.35 -34.09 2.35
C ASP A 479 37.59 -32.93 3.35
N ASN A 480 38.82 -32.45 3.43
CA ASN A 480 39.21 -31.31 4.28
C ASN A 480 38.87 -29.94 3.66
N GLN A 481 38.27 -29.89 2.47
CA GLN A 481 37.84 -28.64 1.81
C GLN A 481 36.35 -28.31 2.02
N GLU A 482 35.50 -29.25 2.42
CA GLU A 482 34.03 -29.08 2.42
C GLU A 482 33.47 -28.31 3.63
N GLY A 483 34.30 -27.94 4.62
CA GLY A 483 33.88 -27.25 5.88
C GLY A 483 33.20 -25.87 5.75
N SER A 484 33.03 -25.37 4.52
CA SER A 484 32.18 -24.21 4.23
C SER A 484 30.71 -24.60 4.02
N LEU A 485 30.43 -25.77 3.45
CA LEU A 485 29.09 -26.21 3.01
C LEU A 485 28.17 -26.70 4.13
N PHE A 486 28.73 -26.94 5.32
CA PHE A 486 28.02 -27.41 6.51
C PHE A 486 28.24 -26.50 7.73
N ASP A 487 27.33 -26.53 8.70
CA ASP A 487 27.50 -25.90 10.02
C ASP A 487 28.32 -26.79 10.98
N SER A 488 28.62 -26.28 12.17
CA SER A 488 29.40 -27.03 13.18
C SER A 488 28.65 -28.19 13.84
N ARG A 489 27.39 -28.45 13.45
CA ARG A 489 26.56 -29.60 13.84
C ARG A 489 26.41 -30.61 12.70
N GLY A 490 26.96 -30.32 11.51
CA GLY A 490 26.82 -31.14 10.30
C GLY A 490 25.58 -30.82 9.46
N TRP A 491 24.86 -29.73 9.72
CA TRP A 491 23.70 -29.35 8.89
C TRP A 491 24.12 -28.68 7.59
N PRO A 492 23.42 -28.96 6.47
CA PRO A 492 23.71 -28.31 5.20
C PRO A 492 23.44 -26.80 5.26
N LEU A 493 24.24 -26.07 4.49
CA LEU A 493 24.11 -24.62 4.29
C LEU A 493 24.04 -24.33 2.79
N TRP A 494 23.12 -23.47 2.39
CA TRP A 494 23.03 -22.99 1.01
C TRP A 494 23.52 -21.54 0.92
N HIS A 495 24.60 -21.30 0.18
CA HIS A 495 25.29 -19.99 0.10
C HIS A 495 24.97 -19.25 -1.22
N GLU A 496 23.68 -19.05 -1.48
CA GLU A 496 23.17 -18.26 -2.60
C GLU A 496 22.54 -16.96 -2.06
N HIS A 497 22.29 -15.98 -2.94
CA HIS A 497 21.59 -14.76 -2.56
C HIS A 497 20.19 -15.08 -1.97
N VAL A 498 19.86 -14.53 -0.80
CA VAL A 498 18.72 -15.00 0.02
C VAL A 498 17.38 -14.95 -0.74
N PRO A 499 16.96 -13.84 -1.38
CA PRO A 499 15.80 -13.83 -2.27
C PRO A 499 15.81 -14.88 -3.38
N THR A 500 16.96 -15.13 -4.00
CA THR A 500 17.12 -16.12 -5.07
C THR A 500 16.96 -17.55 -4.55
N ALA A 501 17.54 -17.83 -3.37
CA ALA A 501 17.38 -19.10 -2.69
C ALA A 501 15.92 -19.35 -2.25
N CYS A 502 15.22 -18.33 -1.76
CA CYS A 502 13.80 -18.44 -1.41
C CYS A 502 12.92 -18.64 -2.65
N ALA A 503 13.23 -18.00 -3.79
CA ALA A 503 12.51 -18.28 -5.03
C ALA A 503 12.69 -19.72 -5.54
N ARG A 504 13.83 -20.37 -5.24
CA ARG A 504 13.98 -21.83 -5.45
C ARG A 504 13.09 -22.66 -4.53
N VAL A 505 12.90 -22.23 -3.28
CA VAL A 505 11.96 -22.86 -2.33
C VAL A 505 10.52 -22.73 -2.82
N ASP A 506 10.06 -21.54 -3.22
CA ASP A 506 8.69 -21.37 -3.72
C ASP A 506 8.49 -22.07 -5.08
N ALA A 507 9.50 -22.13 -5.95
CA ALA A 507 9.44 -22.92 -7.16
C ALA A 507 9.27 -24.43 -6.86
N LEU A 508 10.06 -24.99 -5.93
CA LEU A 508 9.89 -26.40 -5.53
C LEU A 508 8.49 -26.65 -4.94
N ARG A 509 8.03 -25.79 -4.03
CA ARG A 509 6.69 -25.82 -3.44
C ARG A 509 5.59 -25.74 -4.51
N SER A 510 5.69 -24.78 -5.43
CA SER A 510 4.73 -24.54 -6.51
C SER A 510 4.76 -25.59 -7.64
N HIS A 511 5.83 -26.38 -7.79
CA HIS A 511 5.88 -27.54 -8.71
C HIS A 511 5.57 -28.90 -8.01
N GLY A 512 5.07 -28.87 -6.79
CA GLY A 512 4.66 -30.06 -6.05
C GLY A 512 5.84 -30.88 -5.49
N TYR A 513 6.87 -30.21 -4.98
CA TYR A 513 8.02 -30.79 -4.29
C TYR A 513 8.17 -30.19 -2.87
N PRO A 514 7.17 -30.36 -1.97
CA PRO A 514 7.15 -29.68 -0.67
C PRO A 514 8.23 -30.18 0.30
N ARG A 515 8.68 -31.44 0.20
CA ARG A 515 9.72 -32.00 1.08
C ARG A 515 11.10 -31.47 0.69
N GLU A 516 11.34 -31.36 -0.60
CA GLU A 516 12.51 -30.79 -1.23
C GLU A 516 12.61 -29.29 -0.93
N ALA A 517 11.48 -28.57 -1.04
CA ALA A 517 11.35 -27.17 -0.63
C ALA A 517 11.69 -26.98 0.86
N LEU A 518 11.15 -27.84 1.75
CA LEU A 518 11.42 -27.81 3.18
C LEU A 518 12.91 -28.07 3.51
N ARG A 519 13.57 -29.05 2.88
CA ARG A 519 15.01 -29.29 3.05
C ARG A 519 15.84 -28.07 2.64
N LEU A 520 15.53 -27.46 1.50
CA LEU A 520 16.21 -26.26 1.03
C LEU A 520 15.95 -25.06 1.94
N ALA A 521 14.72 -24.89 2.42
CA ALA A 521 14.35 -23.84 3.40
C ALA A 521 15.18 -23.97 4.69
N ILE A 522 15.31 -25.18 5.25
CA ILE A 522 16.12 -25.44 6.45
C ILE A 522 17.61 -25.11 6.19
N ALA A 523 18.14 -25.48 5.02
CA ALA A 523 19.53 -25.14 4.64
C ALA A 523 19.76 -23.61 4.49
N VAL A 524 18.78 -22.88 3.96
CA VAL A 524 18.81 -21.40 3.88
C VAL A 524 18.71 -20.76 5.27
N VAL A 525 17.83 -21.25 6.14
CA VAL A 525 17.69 -20.76 7.53
C VAL A 525 18.95 -21.00 8.35
N ASN A 526 19.62 -22.14 8.16
CA ASN A 526 20.92 -22.38 8.79
C ASN A 526 22.02 -21.47 8.22
N THR A 527 21.99 -21.09 6.93
CA THR A 527 22.86 -20.02 6.39
C THR A 527 22.57 -18.68 7.05
N LEU A 528 21.30 -18.27 7.19
CA LEU A 528 20.91 -17.02 7.86
C LEU A 528 21.40 -16.98 9.31
N ARG A 529 21.21 -18.06 10.07
CA ARG A 529 21.76 -18.24 11.43
C ARG A 529 23.29 -18.07 11.46
N ARG A 530 24.03 -18.72 10.54
CA ARG A 530 25.50 -18.61 10.46
C ARG A 530 25.95 -17.21 10.02
N GLN A 531 25.19 -16.53 9.18
CA GLN A 531 25.45 -15.15 8.75
C GLN A 531 25.26 -14.16 9.91
N GLN A 532 24.15 -14.25 10.64
CA GLN A 532 23.87 -13.42 11.83
C GLN A 532 24.97 -13.56 12.88
N GLN A 533 25.39 -14.79 13.18
CA GLN A 533 26.48 -15.07 14.12
C GLN A 533 27.82 -14.47 13.64
N ARG A 534 28.20 -14.67 12.36
CA ARG A 534 29.41 -14.09 11.77
C ARG A 534 29.41 -12.56 11.81
N GLN A 535 28.26 -11.93 11.54
CA GLN A 535 28.07 -10.48 11.60
C GLN A 535 28.25 -9.95 13.02
N LEU A 536 27.63 -10.59 14.02
CA LEU A 536 27.78 -10.23 15.43
C LEU A 536 29.24 -10.34 15.89
N GLU A 537 29.94 -11.43 15.55
CA GLU A 537 31.36 -11.57 15.86
C GLU A 537 32.24 -10.51 15.17
N HIS A 538 31.96 -10.20 13.90
CA HIS A 538 32.68 -9.17 13.17
C HIS A 538 32.49 -7.79 13.80
N PHE A 539 31.26 -7.45 14.22
CA PHE A 539 31.00 -6.22 14.95
C PHE A 539 31.66 -6.22 16.33
N ARG A 540 31.56 -7.30 17.12
CA ARG A 540 32.20 -7.41 18.45
C ARG A 540 33.72 -7.15 18.39
N ARG A 541 34.40 -7.56 17.32
CA ARG A 541 35.84 -7.27 17.09
C ARG A 541 36.12 -5.78 16.82
N HIS A 542 35.27 -5.09 16.05
CA HIS A 542 35.48 -3.70 15.62
C HIS A 542 34.68 -2.63 16.40
N LYS A 543 33.86 -3.04 17.38
CA LYS A 543 32.88 -2.21 18.10
C LYS A 543 33.45 -0.89 18.63
N LYS A 544 34.67 -0.89 19.18
CA LYS A 544 35.32 0.33 19.72
C LYS A 544 35.57 1.40 18.64
N GLU A 545 35.98 0.99 17.45
CA GLU A 545 36.30 1.92 16.35
C GLU A 545 35.02 2.51 15.75
N LEU A 546 34.01 1.67 15.50
CA LEU A 546 32.73 2.09 14.95
C LEU A 546 31.98 3.04 15.91
N LEU A 547 31.96 2.74 17.21
CA LEU A 547 31.36 3.63 18.21
C LEU A 547 32.05 5.00 18.29
N HIS A 548 33.37 5.06 18.09
CA HIS A 548 34.11 6.33 18.07
C HIS A 548 33.78 7.17 16.83
N LYS A 549 33.46 6.55 15.69
CA LYS A 549 33.02 7.24 14.46
C LYS A 549 31.56 7.70 14.50
N GLY A 550 30.74 7.10 15.36
CA GLY A 550 29.31 7.42 15.56
C GLY A 550 28.37 7.10 14.39
N HIS A 551 28.92 6.80 13.21
CA HIS A 551 28.19 6.60 11.96
C HIS A 551 28.72 5.36 11.23
N THR A 552 27.91 4.78 10.34
CA THR A 552 28.25 3.59 9.55
C THR A 552 27.89 3.79 8.08
N SER A 553 28.75 3.30 7.18
CA SER A 553 28.45 3.11 5.74
C SER A 553 28.03 1.68 5.42
N ILE A 554 28.12 0.74 6.38
CA ILE A 554 27.60 -0.61 6.24
C ILE A 554 26.07 -0.52 6.23
N THR A 555 25.45 -0.93 5.13
CA THR A 555 24.00 -0.95 4.94
C THR A 555 23.60 -2.03 3.92
N ASN A 556 22.46 -2.68 4.09
CA ASN A 556 21.87 -3.54 3.05
C ASN A 556 21.02 -2.67 2.10
N MET A 557 21.38 -2.67 0.82
CA MET A 557 20.65 -1.95 -0.24
C MET A 557 19.34 -2.62 -0.65
N GLU A 558 19.12 -3.87 -0.24
CA GLU A 558 17.95 -4.68 -0.57
C GLU A 558 17.38 -5.26 0.72
N GLY A 559 16.12 -4.91 1.02
CA GLY A 559 15.38 -5.41 2.17
C GLY A 559 14.71 -6.75 1.86
N TRP A 560 14.70 -7.66 2.84
CA TRP A 560 13.99 -8.95 2.72
C TRP A 560 12.48 -8.81 2.95
N VAL A 561 12.05 -7.86 3.79
CA VAL A 561 10.62 -7.52 4.01
C VAL A 561 10.19 -6.45 3.01
N GLY A 562 9.03 -6.64 2.36
CA GLY A 562 8.55 -5.82 1.24
C GLY A 562 9.13 -6.20 -0.14
N HIS A 563 10.06 -7.15 -0.16
CA HIS A 563 10.71 -7.65 -1.36
C HIS A 563 9.71 -8.32 -2.33
N PRO A 564 9.74 -8.05 -3.66
CA PRO A 564 8.82 -8.69 -4.62
C PRO A 564 8.83 -10.23 -4.65
N LEU A 565 9.94 -10.89 -4.31
CA LEU A 565 10.03 -12.36 -4.17
C LEU A 565 9.69 -12.89 -2.76
N ASP A 566 9.18 -12.05 -1.83
CA ASP A 566 8.89 -12.34 -0.42
C ASP A 566 9.66 -13.50 0.22
N PRO A 567 10.99 -13.36 0.44
CA PRO A 567 11.83 -14.44 0.93
C PRO A 567 11.47 -14.89 2.35
N ILE A 568 11.01 -13.97 3.21
CA ILE A 568 10.72 -14.28 4.61
C ILE A 568 9.34 -14.93 4.74
N GLY A 569 8.31 -14.41 4.04
CA GLY A 569 7.01 -15.07 3.98
C GLY A 569 7.08 -16.45 3.32
N THR A 570 7.86 -16.60 2.25
CA THR A 570 8.11 -17.91 1.60
C THR A 570 8.70 -18.93 2.58
N LEU A 571 9.75 -18.58 3.33
CA LEU A 571 10.35 -19.47 4.32
C LEU A 571 9.39 -19.77 5.48
N PHE A 572 8.69 -18.73 5.98
CA PHE A 572 7.73 -18.87 7.08
C PHE A 572 6.60 -19.84 6.69
N SER A 573 5.91 -19.61 5.58
CA SER A 573 4.84 -20.48 5.08
C SER A 573 5.33 -21.90 4.79
N THR A 574 6.50 -22.08 4.17
CA THR A 574 7.04 -23.42 3.89
C THR A 574 7.28 -24.23 5.18
N LEU A 575 7.70 -23.56 6.25
CA LEU A 575 7.95 -24.18 7.56
C LEU A 575 6.67 -24.42 8.36
N THR A 576 5.67 -23.52 8.30
CA THR A 576 4.40 -23.68 9.04
C THR A 576 3.43 -24.64 8.36
N GLU A 577 3.29 -24.61 7.03
CA GLU A 577 2.50 -25.58 6.24
C GLU A 577 2.95 -27.01 6.53
N SER A 578 4.27 -27.22 6.57
CA SER A 578 4.89 -28.53 6.86
C SER A 578 4.58 -29.07 8.27
N GLY A 579 4.10 -28.22 9.19
CA GLY A 579 3.63 -28.64 10.52
C GLY A 579 2.24 -29.29 10.50
N ARG A 580 1.29 -28.75 9.72
CA ARG A 580 -0.12 -29.20 9.70
C ARG A 580 -0.34 -30.51 8.93
N VAL A 581 0.53 -30.81 7.96
CA VAL A 581 0.51 -32.04 7.14
C VAL A 581 0.67 -33.33 7.97
N GLY A 582 1.03 -33.23 9.26
CA GLY A 582 1.02 -34.36 10.18
C GLY A 582 -0.38 -34.90 10.55
N GLU A 583 -1.42 -34.05 10.51
CA GLU A 583 -2.77 -34.39 10.99
C GLU A 583 -3.85 -34.34 9.89
N GLU A 584 -3.76 -33.39 8.96
CA GLU A 584 -4.81 -33.15 7.94
C GLU A 584 -4.95 -34.26 6.88
N GLY A 585 -4.02 -35.22 6.84
CA GLY A 585 -4.00 -36.34 5.89
C GLY A 585 -5.15 -37.36 6.00
N SER A 586 -6.19 -37.07 6.78
CA SER A 586 -7.34 -37.95 7.04
C SER A 586 -8.71 -37.37 6.67
N ASN A 587 -8.86 -36.05 6.50
CA ASN A 587 -10.17 -35.39 6.67
C ASN A 587 -10.70 -34.57 5.46
N THR A 588 -10.18 -34.75 4.25
CA THR A 588 -10.67 -34.03 3.03
C THR A 588 -10.95 -34.94 1.83
N CYS A 589 -11.65 -36.05 2.05
CA CYS A 589 -12.63 -36.61 1.11
C CYS A 589 -13.56 -37.59 1.85
N LEU A 590 -14.76 -37.86 1.31
CA LEU A 590 -15.70 -38.82 1.90
C LEU A 590 -15.25 -40.26 1.63
N ASP A 591 -14.78 -40.96 2.67
CA ASP A 591 -14.27 -42.32 2.57
C ASP A 591 -15.38 -43.35 2.84
N LEU A 592 -15.96 -43.92 1.77
CA LEU A 592 -16.91 -45.04 1.83
C LEU A 592 -16.29 -46.33 1.28
N SER A 593 -15.71 -47.16 2.18
CA SER A 593 -15.96 -48.61 2.27
C SER A 593 -14.92 -49.30 3.16
N ASP A 594 -15.38 -50.04 4.16
CA ASP A 594 -14.53 -50.90 5.01
C ASP A 594 -13.83 -52.04 4.24
N CYS A 595 -12.61 -52.38 4.67
CA CYS A 595 -12.20 -53.77 4.88
C CYS A 595 -11.01 -53.86 5.86
N SER A 596 -11.02 -54.87 6.73
CA SER A 596 -10.17 -54.92 7.92
C SER A 596 -8.89 -55.74 7.76
N SER A 597 -7.82 -55.31 8.43
CA SER A 597 -6.83 -56.21 9.04
C SER A 597 -6.06 -55.49 10.16
N VAL A 598 -5.76 -56.20 11.26
CA VAL A 598 -5.14 -55.64 12.46
C VAL A 598 -3.65 -55.98 12.49
N VAL A 599 -2.79 -54.97 12.44
CA VAL A 599 -1.36 -55.05 12.77
C VAL A 599 -0.99 -53.81 13.59
N SER A 600 -0.11 -53.96 14.59
CA SER A 600 0.15 -52.91 15.59
C SER A 600 0.68 -51.60 14.99
N ARG A 601 0.09 -50.47 15.41
CA ARG A 601 0.23 -49.14 14.79
C ARG A 601 1.15 -48.19 15.59
N ALA A 602 2.20 -48.72 16.22
CA ALA A 602 3.07 -47.97 17.14
C ALA A 602 4.47 -47.65 16.58
N ASP A 603 5.18 -48.64 16.04
CA ASP A 603 6.66 -48.56 15.88
C ASP A 603 7.18 -48.14 14.50
N LEU A 604 6.32 -47.83 13.52
CA LEU A 604 6.73 -47.37 12.18
C LEU A 604 6.48 -45.87 11.89
N GLN A 605 5.89 -45.11 12.80
CA GLN A 605 5.56 -43.68 12.57
C GLN A 605 6.49 -42.70 13.30
N ARG A 606 7.77 -42.69 12.92
CA ARG A 606 8.68 -41.54 13.16
C ARG A 606 9.23 -41.05 11.81
N MET A 607 8.84 -39.83 11.41
CA MET A 607 9.17 -39.27 10.10
C MET A 607 10.68 -38.95 9.97
N PRO A 608 11.35 -39.30 8.85
CA PRO A 608 12.79 -39.06 8.69
C PRO A 608 13.20 -37.58 8.80
N VAL A 609 12.39 -36.67 8.25
CA VAL A 609 12.68 -35.23 8.16
C VAL A 609 12.83 -34.58 9.54
N GLN A 610 12.18 -35.12 10.58
CA GLN A 610 12.27 -34.57 11.94
C GLN A 610 13.68 -34.70 12.55
N ARG A 611 14.59 -35.48 11.91
CA ARG A 611 16.02 -35.53 12.25
C ARG A 611 16.83 -34.32 11.74
N LEU A 612 16.26 -33.43 10.92
CA LEU A 612 16.93 -32.20 10.44
C LEU A 612 16.83 -31.02 11.42
N LEU A 613 16.10 -31.20 12.51
CA LEU A 613 15.97 -30.25 13.61
C LEU A 613 17.03 -30.56 14.68
N GLY A 614 17.53 -29.54 15.37
CA GLY A 614 18.30 -29.74 16.59
C GLY A 614 17.42 -30.38 17.68
N ASP A 615 18.03 -31.02 18.69
CA ASP A 615 17.29 -31.62 19.81
C ASP A 615 16.40 -30.57 20.50
N GLY A 616 15.09 -30.71 20.34
CA GLY A 616 14.08 -29.76 20.84
C GLY A 616 13.75 -28.56 19.94
N GLU A 617 14.32 -28.44 18.73
CA GLU A 617 13.86 -27.45 17.74
C GLU A 617 12.59 -27.95 17.00
N SER A 618 11.67 -27.04 16.63
CA SER A 618 10.46 -27.34 15.84
C SER A 618 10.40 -26.52 14.54
N TYR A 619 9.59 -26.92 13.55
CA TYR A 619 9.46 -26.13 12.32
C TYR A 619 8.83 -24.75 12.58
N VAL A 620 7.88 -24.64 13.51
CA VAL A 620 7.30 -23.35 13.94
C VAL A 620 8.36 -22.48 14.62
N ALA A 621 9.22 -23.07 15.45
CA ALA A 621 10.36 -22.38 16.06
C ALA A 621 11.37 -21.86 15.01
N LEU A 622 11.64 -22.64 13.94
CA LEU A 622 12.43 -22.16 12.79
C LEU A 622 11.73 -21.02 12.04
N ALA A 623 10.41 -21.13 11.81
CA ALA A 623 9.63 -20.11 11.11
C ALA A 623 9.66 -18.77 11.87
N VAL A 624 9.37 -18.81 13.17
CA VAL A 624 9.44 -17.67 14.08
C VAL A 624 10.86 -17.08 14.11
N GLU A 625 11.90 -17.88 14.32
CA GLU A 625 13.28 -17.35 14.33
C GLU A 625 13.65 -16.68 13.00
N THR A 626 13.25 -17.27 11.88
CA THR A 626 13.48 -16.72 10.52
C THR A 626 12.75 -15.40 10.31
N ALA A 627 11.49 -15.30 10.77
CA ALA A 627 10.72 -14.07 10.68
C ALA A 627 11.30 -12.95 11.56
N LEU A 628 11.76 -13.27 12.78
CA LEU A 628 12.44 -12.31 13.67
C LEU A 628 13.78 -11.82 13.08
N ILE A 629 14.56 -12.71 12.45
CA ILE A 629 15.77 -12.34 11.69
C ILE A 629 15.42 -11.44 10.50
N GLY A 630 14.34 -11.77 9.77
CA GLY A 630 13.86 -11.03 8.61
C GLY A 630 13.39 -9.61 8.92
N LEU A 631 12.48 -9.49 9.89
CA LEU A 631 11.96 -8.21 10.39
C LEU A 631 13.08 -7.33 10.99
N GLY A 632 14.05 -7.95 11.67
CA GLY A 632 15.16 -7.28 12.34
C GLY A 632 16.36 -6.90 11.44
N GLN A 633 16.30 -7.22 10.14
CA GLN A 633 17.34 -6.87 9.16
C GLN A 633 17.47 -5.35 8.98
N GLN A 634 18.67 -4.81 9.22
CA GLN A 634 18.97 -3.44 8.79
C GLN A 634 18.81 -3.35 7.26
N ARG A 635 18.08 -2.35 6.76
CA ARG A 635 17.82 -2.13 5.33
C ARG A 635 17.61 -0.64 5.04
N VAL A 636 18.08 -0.13 3.90
CA VAL A 636 17.74 1.23 3.44
C VAL A 636 16.24 1.31 3.13
N MET A 637 15.62 2.47 3.35
CA MET A 637 14.26 2.74 2.87
C MET A 637 14.24 2.76 1.32
N PRO A 638 13.39 1.97 0.63
CA PRO A 638 13.39 1.91 -0.82
C PRO A 638 12.88 3.21 -1.47
N ASP A 639 13.23 3.40 -2.74
CA ASP A 639 12.80 4.54 -3.54
C ASP A 639 11.36 4.41 -4.02
N GLY A 640 10.60 5.50 -3.91
CA GLY A 640 9.22 5.60 -4.41
C GLY A 640 8.14 5.17 -3.41
N LEU A 641 6.98 5.82 -3.51
CA LEU A 641 5.84 5.65 -2.60
C LEU A 641 5.41 4.18 -2.45
N TYR A 642 5.12 3.50 -3.57
CA TYR A 642 4.63 2.12 -3.56
C TYR A 642 5.60 1.14 -2.87
N ALA A 643 6.90 1.26 -3.10
CA ALA A 643 7.88 0.39 -2.46
C ALA A 643 7.95 0.63 -0.94
N GLN A 644 7.85 1.88 -0.49
CA GLN A 644 7.82 2.23 0.94
C GLN A 644 6.53 1.70 1.61
N GLU A 645 5.37 1.87 0.98
CA GLU A 645 4.09 1.34 1.48
C GLU A 645 4.02 -0.19 1.45
N LYS A 646 4.63 -0.83 0.44
CA LYS A 646 4.79 -2.29 0.37
C LYS A 646 5.68 -2.82 1.49
N VAL A 647 6.76 -2.13 1.86
CA VAL A 647 7.56 -2.50 3.04
C VAL A 647 6.73 -2.44 4.32
N CYS A 648 5.96 -1.36 4.55
CA CYS A 648 5.09 -1.24 5.72
C CYS A 648 4.01 -2.34 5.75
N ARG A 649 3.30 -2.56 4.63
CA ARG A 649 2.23 -3.55 4.51
C ARG A 649 2.74 -4.99 4.69
N ASN A 650 3.88 -5.34 4.10
CA ASN A 650 4.46 -6.68 4.27
C ASN A 650 5.04 -6.88 5.68
N GLU A 651 5.52 -5.82 6.36
CA GLU A 651 5.88 -5.87 7.78
C GLU A 651 4.63 -6.15 8.64
N GLU A 652 3.54 -5.41 8.44
CA GLU A 652 2.27 -5.63 9.14
C GLU A 652 1.67 -7.02 8.90
N GLN A 653 1.69 -7.51 7.65
CA GLN A 653 1.21 -8.86 7.29
C GLN A 653 2.02 -9.99 7.95
N LEU A 654 3.35 -9.86 7.98
CA LEU A 654 4.20 -10.86 8.65
C LEU A 654 4.05 -10.80 10.19
N LEU A 655 3.81 -9.61 10.75
CA LEU A 655 3.50 -9.44 12.17
C LEU A 655 2.14 -10.01 12.56
N ALA A 656 1.13 -9.96 11.68
CA ALA A 656 -0.16 -10.63 11.89
C ALA A 656 0.01 -12.16 11.94
N LYS A 657 0.72 -12.74 10.95
CA LYS A 657 1.04 -14.19 10.92
C LYS A 657 1.91 -14.65 12.11
N LEU A 658 2.58 -13.73 12.81
CA LEU A 658 3.29 -13.98 14.06
C LEU A 658 2.44 -13.77 15.33
N GLN A 659 1.28 -13.12 15.23
CA GLN A 659 0.30 -13.01 16.34
C GLN A 659 -0.63 -14.22 16.40
N GLU A 660 -0.81 -14.93 15.28
CA GLU A 660 -1.51 -16.23 15.20
C GLU A 660 -0.75 -17.39 15.88
N VAL A 661 0.53 -17.20 16.22
CA VAL A 661 1.38 -18.24 16.84
C VAL A 661 1.38 -18.09 18.36
N GLU A 662 0.79 -19.06 19.07
CA GLU A 662 0.83 -19.13 20.53
C GLU A 662 2.28 -19.24 21.05
N LEU A 663 2.62 -18.42 22.06
CA LEU A 663 3.99 -18.32 22.58
C LEU A 663 4.26 -19.30 23.72
N ASP A 664 4.87 -20.44 23.39
CA ASP A 664 5.34 -21.40 24.38
C ASP A 664 6.72 -21.02 25.00
N ASP A 665 7.12 -21.77 26.03
CA ASP A 665 8.39 -21.61 26.74
C ASP A 665 9.65 -21.82 25.85
N SER A 666 9.52 -22.42 24.67
CA SER A 666 10.60 -22.60 23.69
C SER A 666 10.70 -21.38 22.76
N LEU A 667 9.56 -20.88 22.29
CA LEU A 667 9.45 -19.67 21.48
C LEU A 667 9.86 -18.45 22.29
N VAL A 668 9.45 -18.32 23.56
CA VAL A 668 9.90 -17.22 24.44
C VAL A 668 11.43 -17.21 24.60
N LYS A 669 12.10 -18.38 24.61
CA LYS A 669 13.58 -18.45 24.61
C LYS A 669 14.17 -17.96 23.28
N ILE A 670 13.53 -18.25 22.15
CA ILE A 670 13.92 -17.76 20.81
C ILE A 670 13.71 -16.25 20.68
N PHE A 671 12.57 -15.71 21.15
CA PHE A 671 12.32 -14.27 21.21
C PHE A 671 13.37 -13.55 22.06
N ARG A 672 13.67 -14.04 23.28
CA ARG A 672 14.75 -13.48 24.13
C ARG A 672 16.12 -13.54 23.43
N LYS A 673 16.48 -14.70 22.85
CA LYS A 673 17.73 -14.89 22.08
C LYS A 673 17.83 -13.87 20.96
N GLN A 674 16.84 -13.81 20.08
CA GLN A 674 16.85 -12.92 18.91
C GLN A 674 16.84 -11.45 19.31
N ALA A 675 16.08 -11.04 20.33
CA ALA A 675 16.13 -9.69 20.87
C ALA A 675 17.55 -9.27 21.31
N VAL A 676 18.29 -10.15 22.00
CA VAL A 676 19.70 -9.88 22.38
C VAL A 676 20.60 -9.79 21.13
N PHE A 677 20.45 -10.69 20.16
CA PHE A 677 21.18 -10.60 18.89
C PHE A 677 20.93 -9.27 18.16
N LEU A 678 19.68 -8.83 18.06
CA LEU A 678 19.29 -7.59 17.38
C LEU A 678 19.83 -6.34 18.09
N LEU A 679 19.85 -6.34 19.43
CA LEU A 679 20.44 -5.25 20.23
C LEU A 679 21.98 -5.19 20.12
N GLU A 680 22.66 -6.33 19.98
CA GLU A 680 24.12 -6.40 19.94
C GLU A 680 24.75 -6.36 18.54
N ALA A 681 24.03 -6.72 17.47
CA ALA A 681 24.58 -6.90 16.12
C ALA A 681 25.11 -5.63 15.43
N GLY A 682 24.97 -4.46 16.06
CA GLY A 682 25.48 -3.19 15.51
C GLY A 682 24.86 -2.88 14.14
N PRO A 683 25.66 -2.48 13.13
CA PRO A 683 25.15 -1.98 11.84
C PRO A 683 24.39 -3.03 11.01
N TYR A 684 24.39 -4.30 11.41
CA TYR A 684 23.71 -5.37 10.69
C TYR A 684 22.22 -5.56 11.12
N SER A 685 21.77 -4.94 12.21
CA SER A 685 20.36 -4.93 12.65
C SER A 685 19.82 -3.52 12.79
N GLY A 686 18.55 -3.29 12.44
CA GLY A 686 17.88 -2.00 12.63
C GLY A 686 17.70 -1.61 14.11
N LEU A 687 17.88 -2.56 15.04
CA LEU A 687 17.89 -2.31 16.49
C LEU A 687 19.32 -2.19 17.06
N GLY A 688 20.35 -2.23 16.21
CA GLY A 688 21.74 -2.14 16.64
C GLY A 688 22.12 -0.81 17.31
N GLU A 689 23.27 -0.79 17.99
CA GLU A 689 23.78 0.42 18.64
C GLU A 689 24.05 1.55 17.64
N ILE A 690 24.61 1.20 16.47
CA ILE A 690 24.87 2.10 15.34
C ILE A 690 24.09 1.56 14.15
N VAL A 691 23.40 2.41 13.41
CA VAL A 691 22.53 2.07 12.28
C VAL A 691 22.78 3.07 11.15
N HIS A 692 22.66 2.66 9.87
CA HIS A 692 22.84 3.58 8.73
C HIS A 692 21.75 4.67 8.77
N ARG A 693 22.09 5.93 8.43
CA ARG A 693 21.19 7.09 8.59
C ARG A 693 19.83 6.89 7.92
N GLU A 694 19.81 6.27 6.76
CA GLU A 694 18.62 6.09 5.91
C GLU A 694 17.98 4.70 6.08
N SER A 695 18.18 4.06 7.24
CA SER A 695 17.59 2.74 7.52
C SER A 695 16.10 2.85 7.85
N VAL A 696 15.31 1.85 7.44
CA VAL A 696 13.90 1.73 7.84
C VAL A 696 13.77 1.64 9.37
N PRO A 697 13.05 2.56 10.04
CA PRO A 697 12.84 2.51 11.48
C PRO A 697 11.89 1.38 11.90
N MET A 698 12.25 0.64 12.95
CA MET A 698 11.56 -0.60 13.34
C MET A 698 10.50 -0.40 14.43
N HIS A 699 9.72 0.68 14.36
CA HIS A 699 8.76 1.01 15.43
C HIS A 699 7.65 -0.05 15.56
N THR A 700 7.10 -0.55 14.44
CA THR A 700 6.03 -1.55 14.43
C THR A 700 6.53 -2.91 14.92
N PHE A 701 7.62 -3.43 14.36
CA PHE A 701 8.27 -4.65 14.84
C PHE A 701 8.70 -4.57 16.32
N ALA A 702 9.28 -3.44 16.76
CA ALA A 702 9.70 -3.27 18.16
C ALA A 702 8.50 -3.19 19.12
N ARG A 703 7.35 -2.66 18.68
CA ARG A 703 6.10 -2.69 19.47
C ARG A 703 5.62 -4.13 19.67
N TYR A 704 5.63 -4.95 18.62
CA TYR A 704 5.31 -6.38 18.73
C TYR A 704 6.28 -7.14 19.65
N LEU A 705 7.60 -6.95 19.48
CA LEU A 705 8.60 -7.51 20.38
C LEU A 705 8.40 -7.07 21.83
N PHE A 706 8.07 -5.80 22.07
CA PHE A 706 7.78 -5.26 23.39
C PHE A 706 6.57 -5.97 24.01
N THR A 707 5.44 -6.07 23.30
CA THR A 707 4.23 -6.73 23.83
C THR A 707 4.43 -8.22 24.10
N SER A 708 5.17 -8.95 23.24
CA SER A 708 5.41 -10.39 23.41
C SER A 708 6.43 -10.70 24.52
N LEU A 709 7.42 -9.83 24.74
CA LEU A 709 8.43 -10.03 25.78
C LEU A 709 8.07 -9.42 27.14
N LEU A 710 7.19 -8.40 27.21
CA LEU A 710 6.87 -7.71 28.47
C LEU A 710 6.42 -8.65 29.63
N PRO A 711 5.58 -9.70 29.42
CA PRO A 711 5.21 -10.64 30.48
C PRO A 711 6.37 -11.54 30.95
N HIS A 712 7.42 -11.67 30.14
CA HIS A 712 8.46 -12.70 30.26
C HIS A 712 9.82 -12.12 30.67
N ASP A 713 10.18 -10.95 30.14
CA ASP A 713 11.42 -10.21 30.40
C ASP A 713 11.19 -8.73 30.08
N ALA A 714 10.59 -8.02 31.03
CA ALA A 714 10.31 -6.59 30.90
C ALA A 714 11.58 -5.75 30.70
N GLU A 715 12.71 -6.15 31.29
CA GLU A 715 13.98 -5.42 31.20
C GLU A 715 14.58 -5.49 29.78
N LEU A 716 14.49 -6.65 29.13
CA LEU A 716 14.83 -6.80 27.72
C LEU A 716 13.82 -6.08 26.82
N ALA A 717 12.52 -6.18 27.11
CA ALA A 717 11.47 -5.50 26.35
C ALA A 717 11.68 -3.97 26.32
N TYR A 718 11.89 -3.33 27.47
CA TYR A 718 12.17 -1.88 27.52
C TYR A 718 13.46 -1.51 26.78
N LYS A 719 14.52 -2.34 26.84
CA LYS A 719 15.75 -2.11 26.06
C LYS A 719 15.52 -2.13 24.55
N ILE A 720 14.66 -3.03 24.04
CA ILE A 720 14.24 -3.07 22.63
C ILE A 720 13.49 -1.78 22.27
N ALA A 721 12.43 -1.46 23.02
CA ALA A 721 11.54 -0.35 22.70
C ALA A 721 12.26 1.00 22.77
N LEU A 722 13.02 1.27 23.84
CA LEU A 722 13.82 2.50 23.98
C LEU A 722 14.90 2.63 22.88
N ARG A 723 15.47 1.52 22.41
CA ARG A 723 16.42 1.49 21.29
C ARG A 723 15.75 1.74 19.93
N ALA A 724 14.51 1.27 19.77
CA ALA A 724 13.69 1.45 18.57
C ALA A 724 13.02 2.83 18.47
N MET A 725 12.97 3.62 19.55
CA MET A 725 12.43 4.98 19.52
C MET A 725 13.21 5.95 18.63
N ARG A 726 14.50 5.69 18.37
CA ARG A 726 15.37 6.54 17.55
C ARG A 726 14.88 6.63 16.10
N LEU A 727 15.06 7.79 15.48
CA LEU A 727 14.70 8.05 14.08
C LEU A 727 15.92 8.64 13.32
N PRO A 728 16.90 7.79 12.92
CA PRO A 728 18.23 8.25 12.51
C PRO A 728 18.27 9.25 11.34
N VAL A 729 17.25 9.27 10.48
CA VAL A 729 17.16 10.23 9.37
C VAL A 729 17.08 11.68 9.86
N LEU A 730 16.42 11.93 11.01
CA LEU A 730 16.24 13.24 11.63
C LEU A 730 17.37 13.60 12.62
N GLU A 731 18.19 12.63 13.03
CA GLU A 731 19.34 12.89 13.90
C GLU A 731 20.31 13.86 13.21
N SER A 732 20.40 15.08 13.75
CA SER A 732 21.28 16.12 13.23
C SER A 732 22.73 15.77 13.52
N THR A 733 23.60 15.84 12.50
CA THR A 733 25.05 15.60 12.60
C THR A 733 25.74 16.78 13.29
N ALA A 734 25.47 16.93 14.59
CA ALA A 734 25.88 18.06 15.43
C ALA A 734 26.63 17.57 16.67
N SER A 735 27.77 16.91 16.44
CA SER A 735 28.66 16.38 17.49
C SER A 735 30.10 16.91 17.35
N SER A 736 30.25 18.23 17.45
CA SER A 736 31.49 18.87 17.89
C SER A 736 31.11 19.93 18.92
N GLY A 737 31.74 19.89 20.09
CA GLY A 737 31.17 20.47 21.30
C GLY A 737 31.44 21.97 21.49
N ASP A 738 30.37 22.75 21.69
CA ASP A 738 30.43 24.01 22.43
C ASP A 738 29.06 24.26 23.11
N LEU A 739 28.98 24.07 24.43
CA LEU A 739 27.72 24.04 25.22
C LEU A 739 27.22 25.43 25.63
N SER A 740 27.59 26.48 24.90
CA SER A 740 27.58 27.87 25.38
C SER A 740 26.53 28.80 24.73
N ARG A 741 25.63 28.30 23.86
CA ARG A 741 24.57 29.14 23.22
C ARG A 741 23.21 28.43 23.09
N PRO A 742 22.07 29.13 23.33
CA PRO A 742 20.73 28.57 23.11
C PRO A 742 20.44 28.29 21.62
N HIS A 743 19.79 27.17 21.33
CA HIS A 743 19.48 26.75 19.96
C HIS A 743 18.30 27.51 19.35
N HIS A 744 18.59 28.61 18.63
CA HIS A 744 17.63 29.31 17.76
C HIS A 744 18.12 29.39 16.31
N ILE A 745 18.19 28.24 15.62
CA ILE A 745 18.33 28.20 14.15
C ILE A 745 17.36 27.16 13.58
N VAL A 746 16.29 27.64 12.94
CA VAL A 746 15.49 26.83 12.00
C VAL A 746 16.29 26.77 10.70
N SER A 747 17.01 25.67 10.48
CA SER A 747 17.85 25.50 9.28
C SER A 747 17.00 25.15 8.06
N VAL A 748 16.50 26.17 7.36
CA VAL A 748 15.72 26.01 6.12
C VAL A 748 16.65 25.63 4.96
N VAL A 749 16.96 24.33 4.84
CA VAL A 749 17.64 23.74 3.67
C VAL A 749 16.81 22.55 3.16
N PRO A 750 15.81 22.76 2.27
CA PRO A 750 14.85 21.72 1.91
C PRO A 750 15.42 20.50 1.14
N ASN A 751 16.60 20.63 0.52
CA ASN A 751 17.13 19.67 -0.46
C ASN A 751 18.21 18.72 0.10
N ARG A 752 18.08 18.22 1.35
CA ARG A 752 19.01 17.22 1.92
C ARG A 752 18.37 16.09 2.74
N TYR A 753 17.05 15.97 2.77
CA TYR A 753 16.37 14.80 3.35
C TYR A 753 15.91 13.84 2.24
N PRO A 754 16.06 12.52 2.41
CA PRO A 754 15.53 11.55 1.47
C PRO A 754 14.00 11.61 1.42
N ARG A 755 13.40 11.33 0.25
CA ARG A 755 11.95 11.41 0.05
C ARG A 755 11.23 10.21 0.65
N TRP A 756 11.05 10.24 1.97
CA TRP A 756 10.26 9.26 2.72
C TRP A 756 8.80 9.70 2.75
N PHE A 757 8.01 9.19 1.81
CA PHE A 757 6.59 9.53 1.70
C PHE A 757 5.79 8.95 2.89
N THR A 758 6.21 7.79 3.41
CA THR A 758 5.61 7.13 4.57
C THR A 758 5.99 7.74 5.93
N LEU A 759 6.76 8.83 5.97
CA LEU A 759 7.26 9.43 7.23
C LEU A 759 6.14 9.74 8.25
N SER A 760 4.97 10.19 7.79
CA SER A 760 3.80 10.43 8.65
C SER A 760 3.27 9.16 9.34
N HIS A 761 3.25 8.03 8.62
CA HIS A 761 2.92 6.73 9.20
C HIS A 761 4.00 6.31 10.21
N ILE A 762 5.28 6.48 9.87
CA ILE A 762 6.42 6.16 10.74
C ILE A 762 6.37 6.96 12.05
N GLU A 763 6.10 8.27 12.02
CA GLU A 763 5.89 9.09 13.23
C GLU A 763 4.69 8.61 14.06
N SER A 764 3.60 8.14 13.42
CA SER A 764 2.48 7.54 14.16
C SER A 764 2.86 6.23 14.83
N GLN A 765 3.62 5.35 14.17
CA GLN A 765 4.13 4.10 14.76
C GLN A 765 5.11 4.38 15.91
N GLN A 766 5.97 5.39 15.79
CA GLN A 766 6.86 5.88 16.85
C GLN A 766 6.05 6.37 18.08
N CYS A 767 4.99 7.12 17.83
CA CYS A 767 4.06 7.61 18.84
C CYS A 767 3.27 6.47 19.51
N GLU A 768 2.86 5.44 18.77
CA GLU A 768 2.17 4.29 19.34
C GLU A 768 3.09 3.39 20.17
N LEU A 769 4.34 3.17 19.75
CA LEU A 769 5.36 2.51 20.56
C LEU A 769 5.57 3.24 21.90
N ALA A 770 5.74 4.55 21.88
CA ALA A 770 5.86 5.37 23.10
C ALA A 770 4.62 5.26 24.01
N SER A 771 3.41 5.25 23.44
CA SER A 771 2.17 5.11 24.22
C SER A 771 2.06 3.72 24.88
N THR A 772 2.47 2.65 24.19
CA THR A 772 2.55 1.30 24.80
C THR A 772 3.58 1.22 25.93
N MET A 773 4.76 1.84 25.79
CA MET A 773 5.77 1.90 26.86
C MET A 773 5.27 2.64 28.11
N LEU A 774 4.59 3.78 27.93
CA LEU A 774 4.00 4.57 29.02
C LEU A 774 2.90 3.79 29.74
N THR A 775 2.03 3.11 29.00
CA THR A 775 0.95 2.28 29.55
C THR A 775 1.50 1.15 30.42
N ALA A 776 2.53 0.46 29.94
CA ALA A 776 3.20 -0.63 30.64
C ALA A 776 4.08 -0.17 31.83
N ALA A 777 4.47 1.11 31.87
CA ALA A 777 5.30 1.68 32.94
C ALA A 777 4.49 2.24 34.13
N LYS A 778 3.15 2.19 34.08
CA LYS A 778 2.27 2.64 35.17
C LYS A 778 2.69 2.00 36.51
N GLY A 779 2.99 2.81 37.52
CA GLY A 779 3.49 2.36 38.82
C GLY A 779 5.01 2.15 38.96
N ASP A 780 5.81 2.25 37.88
CA ASP A 780 7.29 2.21 37.95
C ASP A 780 7.87 3.57 37.56
N SER A 781 8.21 4.38 38.57
CA SER A 781 8.71 5.74 38.36
C SER A 781 10.03 5.80 37.57
N ARG A 782 10.92 4.80 37.72
CA ARG A 782 12.21 4.77 37.01
C ARG A 782 12.02 4.46 35.53
N ARG A 783 11.11 3.53 35.21
CA ARG A 783 10.73 3.27 33.81
C ARG A 783 10.04 4.48 33.19
N LEU A 784 9.13 5.13 33.92
CA LEU A 784 8.48 6.36 33.46
C LEU A 784 9.48 7.49 33.18
N GLU A 785 10.49 7.69 34.04
CA GLU A 785 11.59 8.65 33.82
C GLU A 785 12.38 8.33 32.54
N THR A 786 12.87 7.10 32.37
CA THR A 786 13.64 6.71 31.16
C THR A 786 12.81 6.75 29.86
N VAL A 787 11.51 6.47 29.93
CA VAL A 787 10.58 6.60 28.80
C VAL A 787 10.34 8.07 28.45
N LEU A 788 10.18 8.95 29.46
CA LEU A 788 10.05 10.39 29.26
C LEU A 788 11.30 11.00 28.60
N GLU A 789 12.49 10.68 29.08
CA GLU A 789 13.76 11.11 28.46
C GLU A 789 13.86 10.66 26.99
N SER A 790 13.47 9.41 26.71
CA SER A 790 13.49 8.85 25.35
C SER A 790 12.47 9.52 24.42
N ILE A 791 11.27 9.84 24.92
CA ILE A 791 10.26 10.60 24.16
C ILE A 791 10.77 12.01 23.88
N GLN A 792 11.26 12.73 24.90
CA GLN A 792 11.77 14.09 24.77
C GLN A 792 12.94 14.19 23.79
N LYS A 793 13.79 13.16 23.74
CA LYS A 793 14.94 13.08 22.82
C LYS A 793 14.57 12.72 21.39
N ASN A 794 13.71 11.71 21.17
CA ASN A 794 13.55 11.08 19.86
C ASN A 794 12.28 11.48 19.10
N ILE A 795 11.25 12.02 19.77
CA ILE A 795 10.03 12.51 19.10
C ILE A 795 10.14 14.03 18.93
N HIS A 796 10.00 14.51 17.70
CA HIS A 796 10.12 15.94 17.37
C HIS A 796 8.77 16.59 16.99
N SER A 797 7.79 15.76 16.63
CA SER A 797 6.48 16.23 16.16
C SER A 797 5.56 16.64 17.32
N SER A 798 5.32 17.95 17.45
CA SER A 798 4.57 18.53 18.58
C SER A 798 3.15 17.98 18.75
N SER A 799 2.50 17.52 17.67
CA SER A 799 1.21 16.83 17.71
C SER A 799 1.30 15.43 18.32
N HIS A 800 2.37 14.67 18.05
CA HIS A 800 2.58 13.35 18.64
C HIS A 800 2.98 13.44 20.12
N ILE A 801 3.81 14.42 20.49
CA ILE A 801 4.12 14.70 21.92
C ILE A 801 2.84 15.10 22.67
N PHE A 802 1.98 15.93 22.07
CA PHE A 802 0.70 16.31 22.68
C PHE A 802 -0.28 15.13 22.80
N LYS A 803 -0.36 14.24 21.79
CA LYS A 803 -1.13 12.98 21.88
C LYS A 803 -0.63 12.12 23.04
N LEU A 804 0.68 11.96 23.20
CA LEU A 804 1.28 11.19 24.30
C LEU A 804 1.00 11.80 25.67
N ALA A 805 1.04 13.12 25.81
CA ALA A 805 0.63 13.82 27.03
C ALA A 805 -0.85 13.52 27.36
N GLN A 806 -1.73 13.60 26.35
CA GLN A 806 -3.15 13.28 26.51
C GLN A 806 -3.41 11.81 26.84
N ASP A 807 -2.66 10.87 26.26
CA ASP A 807 -2.82 9.45 26.52
C ASP A 807 -2.29 9.08 27.93
N ALA A 808 -1.12 9.59 28.33
CA ALA A 808 -0.60 9.47 29.70
C ALA A 808 -1.59 10.00 30.75
N PHE A 809 -2.18 11.18 30.51
CA PHE A 809 -3.23 11.74 31.38
C PHE A 809 -4.42 10.79 31.54
N LYS A 810 -4.99 10.28 30.44
CA LYS A 810 -6.13 9.34 30.47
C LYS A 810 -5.81 8.09 31.30
N ILE A 811 -4.63 7.50 31.10
CA ILE A 811 -4.18 6.29 31.79
C ILE A 811 -3.98 6.56 33.30
N ALA A 812 -3.55 7.77 33.65
CA ALA A 812 -3.40 8.20 35.03
C ALA A 812 -4.76 8.45 35.72
N THR A 813 -5.77 8.97 35.01
CA THR A 813 -7.10 9.31 35.55
C THR A 813 -8.18 8.24 35.27
N LEU A 814 -7.80 6.96 35.14
CA LEU A 814 -8.76 5.86 34.94
C LEU A 814 -9.66 5.68 36.17
N MET A 815 -10.97 5.64 35.94
CA MET A 815 -12.02 5.89 36.95
C MET A 815 -12.07 4.90 38.12
N ASP A 816 -11.53 3.69 37.96
CA ASP A 816 -11.54 2.63 38.97
C ASP A 816 -10.33 2.67 39.93
N SER A 817 -9.47 3.69 39.84
CA SER A 817 -8.23 3.81 40.62
C SER A 817 -7.95 5.24 41.09
N LEU A 818 -7.25 5.38 42.21
CA LEU A 818 -6.65 6.67 42.60
C LEU A 818 -5.69 7.15 41.50
N PRO A 819 -5.64 8.47 41.19
CA PRO A 819 -4.86 8.97 40.07
C PRO A 819 -3.36 8.77 40.27
N ASP A 820 -2.68 8.26 39.23
CA ASP A 820 -1.23 8.06 39.28
C ASP A 820 -0.50 9.41 39.14
N ILE A 821 -0.11 9.97 40.29
CA ILE A 821 0.62 11.25 40.39
C ILE A 821 1.96 11.21 39.63
N THR A 822 2.60 10.04 39.47
CA THR A 822 3.85 9.94 38.71
C THR A 822 3.59 10.07 37.21
N LEU A 823 2.55 9.39 36.70
CA LEU A 823 2.15 9.48 35.30
C LEU A 823 1.50 10.84 34.95
N LEU A 824 0.80 11.48 35.90
CA LEU A 824 0.33 12.86 35.75
C LEU A 824 1.50 13.87 35.62
N LYS A 825 2.61 13.66 36.34
CA LYS A 825 3.83 14.47 36.17
C LYS A 825 4.48 14.26 34.80
N VAL A 826 4.56 13.03 34.32
CA VAL A 826 5.04 12.73 32.95
C VAL A 826 4.16 13.41 31.90
N SER A 827 2.84 13.33 32.04
CA SER A 827 1.86 14.06 31.22
C SER A 827 2.11 15.58 31.22
N LEU A 828 2.34 16.17 32.39
CA LEU A 828 2.63 17.59 32.55
C LEU A 828 3.93 17.98 31.84
N GLU A 829 5.03 17.25 32.02
CA GLU A 829 6.32 17.54 31.39
C GLU A 829 6.27 17.43 29.85
N LEU A 830 5.58 16.43 29.31
CA LEU A 830 5.31 16.35 27.86
C LEU A 830 4.49 17.55 27.38
N GLY A 831 3.46 17.95 28.12
CA GLY A 831 2.67 19.15 27.83
C GLY A 831 3.48 20.46 27.88
N LEU A 832 4.43 20.57 28.82
CA LEU A 832 5.36 21.70 28.92
C LEU A 832 6.34 21.73 27.73
N GLN A 833 6.83 20.57 27.27
CA GLN A 833 7.65 20.48 26.05
C GLN A 833 6.88 20.99 24.83
N VAL A 834 5.61 20.60 24.67
CA VAL A 834 4.73 21.12 23.58
C VAL A 834 4.55 22.63 23.67
N MET A 835 4.39 23.20 24.87
CA MET A 835 4.27 24.66 25.03
C MET A 835 5.53 25.41 24.59
N ARG A 836 6.73 24.90 24.93
CA ARG A 836 8.01 25.46 24.50
C ARG A 836 8.19 25.38 22.98
N ILE A 837 7.91 24.23 22.36
CA ILE A 837 8.01 24.03 20.90
C ILE A 837 7.00 24.91 20.14
N THR A 838 5.78 25.06 20.67
CA THR A 838 4.72 25.82 19.99
C THR A 838 4.72 27.32 20.28
N LEU A 839 5.61 27.85 21.12
CA LEU A 839 5.63 29.27 21.49
C LEU A 839 6.03 30.18 20.31
N SER A 840 6.90 29.70 19.42
CA SER A 840 7.39 30.44 18.24
C SER A 840 6.75 30.00 16.92
N THR A 841 5.78 29.08 16.94
CA THR A 841 5.16 28.52 15.73
C THR A 841 3.65 28.76 15.70
N LEU A 842 3.12 29.10 14.52
CA LEU A 842 1.69 29.41 14.33
C LEU A 842 0.84 28.14 14.36
N ASN A 843 0.51 27.65 15.56
CA ASN A 843 -0.35 26.50 15.78
C ASN A 843 -1.79 26.94 16.16
N TRP A 844 -2.76 26.67 15.29
CA TRP A 844 -4.16 27.08 15.49
C TRP A 844 -4.83 26.43 16.72
N ARG A 845 -4.39 25.25 17.15
CA ARG A 845 -4.87 24.56 18.36
C ARG A 845 -4.18 25.03 19.65
N ARG A 846 -3.18 25.91 19.60
CA ARG A 846 -2.37 26.27 20.78
C ARG A 846 -3.22 26.73 21.97
N ARG A 847 -4.27 27.54 21.76
CA ARG A 847 -5.19 27.97 22.84
C ARG A 847 -5.98 26.83 23.48
N GLU A 848 -6.18 25.71 22.80
CA GLU A 848 -6.78 24.49 23.37
C GLU A 848 -5.73 23.71 24.18
N MET A 849 -4.51 23.59 23.64
CA MET A 849 -3.38 22.95 24.31
C MET A 849 -3.03 23.65 25.64
N VAL A 850 -3.06 24.99 25.69
CA VAL A 850 -2.87 25.77 26.94
C VAL A 850 -3.95 25.46 27.97
N ARG A 851 -5.24 25.44 27.58
CA ARG A 851 -6.35 25.09 28.50
C ARG A 851 -6.22 23.66 29.03
N TRP A 852 -5.84 22.73 28.16
CA TRP A 852 -5.60 21.34 28.55
C TRP A 852 -4.41 21.24 29.53
N LEU A 853 -3.31 21.95 29.29
CA LEU A 853 -2.15 21.95 30.19
C LEU A 853 -2.50 22.49 31.59
N VAL A 854 -3.27 23.58 31.68
CA VAL A 854 -3.73 24.12 32.98
C VAL A 854 -4.65 23.11 33.68
N THR A 855 -5.45 22.35 32.93
CA THR A 855 -6.25 21.25 33.49
C THR A 855 -5.34 20.15 34.03
N CYS A 856 -4.34 19.69 33.26
CA CYS A 856 -3.36 18.70 33.73
C CYS A 856 -2.60 19.16 34.98
N ALA A 857 -2.17 20.42 35.03
CA ALA A 857 -1.49 21.00 36.19
C ALA A 857 -2.42 21.11 37.42
N THR A 858 -3.74 21.29 37.21
CA THR A 858 -4.74 21.27 38.29
C THR A 858 -4.84 19.88 38.92
N GLU A 859 -4.82 18.81 38.12
CA GLU A 859 -4.86 17.43 38.66
C GLU A 859 -3.51 16.98 39.27
N VAL A 860 -2.38 17.60 38.88
CA VAL A 860 -1.06 17.37 39.52
C VAL A 860 -0.93 18.07 40.89
N GLY A 861 -1.55 19.25 41.06
CA GLY A 861 -1.63 19.96 42.34
C GLY A 861 -1.06 21.38 42.35
N VAL A 862 -1.22 22.07 43.49
CA VAL A 862 -0.89 23.49 43.73
C VAL A 862 0.49 23.90 43.22
N TYR A 863 1.54 23.11 43.54
CA TYR A 863 2.92 23.40 43.14
C TYR A 863 3.15 23.39 41.62
N ALA A 864 2.38 22.60 40.87
CA ALA A 864 2.46 22.60 39.41
C ALA A 864 1.84 23.88 38.82
N LEU A 865 0.69 24.32 39.33
CA LEU A 865 0.07 25.59 38.93
C LEU A 865 0.98 26.78 39.22
N ASP A 866 1.60 26.82 40.41
CA ASP A 866 2.52 27.91 40.76
C ASP A 866 3.79 27.90 39.88
N SER A 867 4.38 26.72 39.65
CA SER A 867 5.57 26.55 38.78
C SER A 867 5.32 27.03 37.34
N ILE A 868 4.16 26.73 36.74
CA ILE A 868 3.84 27.23 35.37
C ILE A 868 3.52 28.73 35.34
N MET A 869 3.03 29.31 36.44
CA MET A 869 2.85 30.75 36.57
C MET A 869 4.19 31.48 36.74
N GLN A 870 5.13 30.95 37.52
CA GLN A 870 6.48 31.51 37.63
C GLN A 870 7.26 31.39 36.30
N SER A 871 7.15 30.26 35.61
CA SER A 871 7.89 29.95 34.37
C SER A 871 7.26 30.52 33.09
N TRP A 872 6.19 31.30 33.20
CA TRP A 872 5.27 31.67 32.11
C TRP A 872 5.94 32.18 30.84
N PHE A 873 7.01 32.97 30.99
CA PHE A 873 7.73 33.63 29.91
C PHE A 873 8.43 32.67 28.93
N THR A 874 8.56 31.40 29.30
CA THR A 874 9.08 30.31 28.44
C THR A 874 8.00 29.41 27.85
N LEU A 875 6.74 29.57 28.28
CA LEU A 875 5.63 28.64 28.02
C LEU A 875 4.48 29.30 27.25
N PHE A 876 4.16 30.55 27.55
CA PHE A 876 2.92 31.23 27.15
C PHE A 876 3.19 32.61 26.55
N THR A 877 2.32 33.06 25.66
CA THR A 877 2.24 34.50 25.33
C THR A 877 1.67 35.29 26.52
N PRO A 878 1.90 36.60 26.65
CA PRO A 878 1.32 37.43 27.71
C PRO A 878 -0.22 37.32 27.77
N THR A 879 -0.86 37.21 26.60
CA THR A 879 -2.32 37.08 26.45
C THR A 879 -2.85 35.70 26.82
N GLU A 880 -2.10 34.62 26.54
CA GLU A 880 -2.45 33.27 27.02
C GLU A 880 -2.30 33.17 28.55
N ALA A 881 -1.21 33.70 29.09
CA ALA A 881 -0.92 33.69 30.53
C ALA A 881 -1.97 34.46 31.34
N THR A 882 -2.37 35.65 30.89
CA THR A 882 -3.44 36.42 31.55
C THR A 882 -4.82 35.82 31.32
N SER A 883 -5.27 35.73 30.06
CA SER A 883 -6.68 35.42 29.77
C SER A 883 -7.06 33.96 30.04
N ILE A 884 -6.11 33.01 29.93
CA ILE A 884 -6.36 31.59 30.15
C ILE A 884 -5.81 31.14 31.51
N VAL A 885 -4.50 31.26 31.74
CA VAL A 885 -3.85 30.63 32.90
C VAL A 885 -4.31 31.27 34.21
N ALA A 886 -4.07 32.58 34.41
CA ALA A 886 -4.43 33.28 35.64
C ALA A 886 -5.96 33.25 35.90
N THR A 887 -6.79 33.50 34.88
CA THR A 887 -8.26 33.39 34.98
C THR A 887 -8.73 32.01 35.46
N THR A 888 -8.09 30.94 34.98
CA THR A 888 -8.47 29.57 35.36
C THR A 888 -8.02 29.25 36.79
N VAL A 889 -6.78 29.62 37.15
CA VAL A 889 -6.25 29.43 38.52
C VAL A 889 -7.12 30.15 39.56
N MET A 890 -7.55 31.39 39.27
CA MET A 890 -8.40 32.18 40.17
C MET A 890 -9.90 31.78 40.13
N SER A 891 -10.28 30.72 39.41
CA SER A 891 -11.68 30.30 39.30
C SER A 891 -12.15 29.45 40.49
N ASN A 892 -13.43 29.62 40.88
CA ASN A 892 -14.08 28.78 41.89
C ASN A 892 -14.03 27.27 41.55
N SER A 893 -13.95 26.91 40.25
CA SER A 893 -13.87 25.50 39.83
C SER A 893 -12.53 24.84 40.19
N THR A 894 -11.46 25.62 40.23
CA THR A 894 -10.10 25.19 40.58
C THR A 894 -9.97 25.02 42.09
N ILE A 895 -10.52 25.97 42.86
CA ILE A 895 -10.58 25.93 44.33
C ILE A 895 -11.30 24.66 44.81
N VAL A 896 -12.44 24.31 44.20
CA VAL A 896 -13.22 23.13 44.57
C VAL A 896 -12.51 21.82 44.20
N ARG A 897 -11.84 21.71 43.03
CA ARG A 897 -11.11 20.49 42.64
C ARG A 897 -9.87 20.23 43.49
N LEU A 898 -9.13 21.28 43.84
CA LEU A 898 -7.90 21.17 44.63
C LEU A 898 -8.12 21.11 46.14
N HIS A 899 -9.35 21.28 46.62
CA HIS A 899 -9.69 21.37 48.05
C HIS A 899 -8.80 22.36 48.82
N LEU A 900 -8.58 23.55 48.24
CA LEU A 900 -7.63 24.54 48.76
C LEU A 900 -8.02 25.10 50.14
N ASP A 901 -7.06 25.11 51.07
CA ASP A 901 -7.12 25.95 52.25
C ASP A 901 -7.07 27.45 51.87
N CYS A 902 -7.69 28.30 52.68
CA CYS A 902 -7.72 29.75 52.50
C CYS A 902 -6.31 30.37 52.30
N HIS A 903 -5.29 29.85 53.00
CA HIS A 903 -3.91 30.30 52.82
C HIS A 903 -3.31 29.89 51.46
N GLN A 904 -3.58 28.66 50.99
CA GLN A 904 -3.13 28.19 49.68
C GLN A 904 -3.83 28.96 48.54
N GLN A 905 -5.12 29.25 48.72
CA GLN A 905 -5.90 30.07 47.80
C GLN A 905 -5.33 31.49 47.65
N GLU A 906 -5.00 32.16 48.76
CA GLU A 906 -4.44 33.51 48.72
C GLU A 906 -3.02 33.54 48.11
N ASN A 907 -2.21 32.51 48.39
CA ASN A 907 -0.88 32.35 47.76
C ASN A 907 -1.00 32.17 46.23
N LEU A 908 -1.87 31.27 45.74
CA LEU A 908 -2.12 31.12 44.30
C LEU A 908 -2.67 32.41 43.67
N ALA A 909 -3.54 33.12 44.38
CA ALA A 909 -4.09 34.40 43.93
C ALA A 909 -3.03 35.51 43.89
N SER A 910 -1.99 35.49 44.73
CA SER A 910 -0.90 36.47 44.68
C SER A 910 0.03 36.18 43.50
N SER A 911 0.41 34.92 43.26
CA SER A 911 1.14 34.50 42.05
C SER A 911 0.39 34.87 40.76
N ALA A 912 -0.93 34.65 40.71
CA ALA A 912 -1.77 35.00 39.56
C ALA A 912 -1.86 36.52 39.31
N ARG A 913 -1.94 37.34 40.38
CA ARG A 913 -1.83 38.81 40.28
C ARG A 913 -0.46 39.25 39.76
N THR A 914 0.63 38.71 40.32
CA THR A 914 2.01 39.03 39.90
C THR A 914 2.25 38.67 38.44
N LEU A 915 1.79 37.49 38.01
CA LEU A 915 1.80 37.07 36.60
C LEU A 915 1.06 38.06 35.70
N ALA A 916 -0.15 38.46 36.09
CA ALA A 916 -0.96 39.36 35.28
C ALA A 916 -0.35 40.77 35.15
N LEU A 917 0.27 41.29 36.21
CA LEU A 917 1.03 42.55 36.20
C LEU A 917 2.24 42.46 35.25
N GLN A 918 3.05 41.40 35.35
CA GLN A 918 4.20 41.19 34.45
C GLN A 918 3.79 41.08 32.97
N CYS A 919 2.67 40.42 32.69
CA CYS A 919 2.10 40.35 31.34
C CYS A 919 1.62 41.73 30.86
N ALA A 920 0.95 42.51 31.72
CA ALA A 920 0.51 43.87 31.41
C ALA A 920 1.68 44.84 31.17
N MET A 921 2.83 44.67 31.85
CA MET A 921 4.04 45.45 31.54
C MET A 921 4.63 45.10 30.16
N LYS A 922 4.52 43.84 29.72
CA LYS A 922 5.13 43.33 28.48
C LYS A 922 4.26 43.51 27.23
N ASP A 923 2.94 43.42 27.38
CA ASP A 923 1.95 43.72 26.34
C ASP A 923 0.73 44.44 26.98
N PRO A 924 0.85 45.75 27.25
CA PRO A 924 -0.23 46.51 27.88
C PRO A 924 -1.50 46.52 27.01
N GLN A 925 -1.31 46.61 25.69
CA GLN A 925 -2.38 46.74 24.69
C GLN A 925 -3.40 45.60 24.78
N ASN A 926 -2.96 44.37 25.03
CA ASN A 926 -3.85 43.20 25.09
C ASN A 926 -4.06 42.64 26.51
N CYS A 927 -3.17 42.92 27.46
CA CYS A 927 -3.21 42.31 28.80
C CYS A 927 -3.79 43.22 29.90
N ALA A 928 -3.79 44.55 29.71
CA ALA A 928 -4.16 45.52 30.75
C ALA A 928 -5.54 45.27 31.38
N LEU A 929 -6.57 45.06 30.55
CA LEU A 929 -7.93 44.84 31.04
C LEU A 929 -8.04 43.55 31.89
N SER A 930 -7.32 42.49 31.49
CA SER A 930 -7.28 41.23 32.24
C SER A 930 -6.50 41.37 33.56
N ALA A 931 -5.42 42.15 33.59
CA ALA A 931 -4.73 42.45 34.85
C ALA A 931 -5.65 43.24 35.81
N LEU A 932 -6.41 44.21 35.30
CA LEU A 932 -7.35 45.01 36.09
C LEU A 932 -8.58 44.23 36.59
N THR A 933 -9.02 43.17 35.92
CA THR A 933 -10.06 42.26 36.45
C THR A 933 -9.51 41.29 37.49
N LEU A 934 -8.33 40.71 37.26
CA LEU A 934 -7.70 39.76 38.18
C LEU A 934 -7.24 40.44 39.49
N CYS A 935 -6.79 41.69 39.43
CA CYS A 935 -6.32 42.44 40.60
C CYS A 935 -7.43 43.13 41.41
N GLU A 936 -8.70 43.10 40.99
CA GLU A 936 -9.80 43.90 41.58
C GLU A 936 -9.95 43.78 43.12
N LYS A 937 -9.62 42.62 43.70
CA LYS A 937 -9.73 42.37 45.14
C LYS A 937 -8.57 42.91 45.98
N ASP A 938 -7.50 43.38 45.35
CA ASP A 938 -6.28 43.85 46.00
C ASP A 938 -5.95 45.27 45.54
N HIS A 939 -6.07 46.22 46.47
CA HIS A 939 -5.82 47.63 46.21
C HIS A 939 -4.40 47.90 45.69
N ILE A 940 -3.38 47.17 46.15
CA ILE A 940 -1.97 47.45 45.77
C ILE A 940 -1.72 46.95 44.34
N ALA A 941 -2.14 45.73 44.03
CA ALA A 941 -2.06 45.20 42.67
C ALA A 941 -2.95 45.98 41.69
N PHE A 942 -4.14 46.43 42.10
CA PHE A 942 -5.05 47.22 41.25
C PHE A 942 -4.50 48.61 40.92
N GLU A 943 -3.91 49.34 41.88
CA GLU A 943 -3.21 50.60 41.56
C GLU A 943 -2.03 50.35 40.61
N THR A 944 -1.25 49.30 40.86
CA THR A 944 -0.09 48.96 40.01
C THR A 944 -0.53 48.67 38.57
N ALA A 945 -1.59 47.87 38.40
CA ALA A 945 -2.19 47.61 37.10
C ALA A 945 -2.72 48.90 36.43
N TYR A 946 -3.35 49.80 37.19
CA TYR A 946 -3.86 51.08 36.67
C TYR A 946 -2.73 52.03 36.22
N GLN A 947 -1.61 52.09 36.95
CA GLN A 947 -0.44 52.88 36.52
C GLN A 947 0.19 52.32 35.24
N ILE A 948 0.31 50.99 35.10
CA ILE A 948 0.78 50.36 33.85
C ILE A 948 -0.07 50.78 32.65
N VAL A 949 -1.39 50.97 32.82
CA VAL A 949 -2.25 51.51 31.75
C VAL A 949 -1.97 52.98 31.47
N LEU A 950 -1.73 53.82 32.48
CA LEU A 950 -1.40 55.24 32.29
C LEU A 950 -0.04 55.44 31.60
N ASP A 951 0.98 54.68 32.00
CA ASP A 951 2.31 54.72 31.36
C ASP A 951 2.22 54.23 29.91
N ALA A 952 1.54 53.11 29.67
CA ALA A 952 1.33 52.59 28.32
C ALA A 952 0.45 53.49 27.44
N ALA A 953 -0.49 54.23 28.04
CA ALA A 953 -1.24 55.28 27.35
C ALA A 953 -0.32 56.39 26.87
N ALA A 954 0.68 56.79 27.67
CA ALA A 954 1.68 57.78 27.23
C ALA A 954 2.60 57.26 26.12
N THR A 955 2.89 55.95 26.07
CA THR A 955 3.76 55.34 25.04
C THR A 955 3.05 54.89 23.75
N GLY A 956 1.72 55.11 23.62
CA GLY A 956 1.00 54.86 22.36
C GLY A 956 -0.01 53.72 22.34
N MET A 957 -0.57 53.29 23.48
CA MET A 957 -1.73 52.37 23.50
C MET A 957 -2.87 52.89 22.59
N SER A 958 -3.59 52.00 21.91
CA SER A 958 -4.67 52.41 21.00
C SER A 958 -5.84 53.03 21.75
N TYR A 959 -6.44 54.07 21.16
CA TYR A 959 -7.62 54.73 21.73
C TYR A 959 -8.77 53.75 21.98
N THR A 960 -8.93 52.71 21.14
CA THR A 960 -9.96 51.67 21.31
C THR A 960 -9.82 50.92 22.63
N GLN A 961 -8.62 50.42 22.97
CA GLN A 961 -8.41 49.70 24.24
C GLN A 961 -8.49 50.65 25.43
N LEU A 962 -7.97 51.88 25.29
CA LEU A 962 -8.09 52.90 26.35
C LEU A 962 -9.56 53.23 26.65
N PHE A 963 -10.44 53.35 25.65
CA PHE A 963 -11.89 53.54 25.87
C PHE A 963 -12.55 52.30 26.50
N THR A 964 -12.16 51.08 26.12
CA THR A 964 -12.67 49.86 26.75
C THR A 964 -12.30 49.78 28.23
N ILE A 965 -11.04 50.09 28.58
CA ILE A 965 -10.56 50.12 29.98
C ILE A 965 -11.19 51.29 30.75
N ALA A 966 -11.39 52.44 30.11
CA ALA A 966 -12.08 53.58 30.70
C ALA A 966 -13.55 53.26 31.06
N ARG A 967 -14.29 52.60 30.17
CA ARG A 967 -15.65 52.10 30.49
C ARG A 967 -15.65 51.08 31.61
N TYR A 968 -14.68 50.17 31.65
CA TYR A 968 -14.53 49.23 32.77
C TYR A 968 -14.35 49.98 34.10
N MET A 969 -13.50 51.01 34.14
CA MET A 969 -13.29 51.85 35.33
C MET A 969 -14.56 52.59 35.77
N GLU A 970 -15.39 53.09 34.84
CA GLU A 970 -16.67 53.71 35.17
C GLU A 970 -17.64 52.68 35.76
N HIS A 971 -17.81 51.52 35.12
CA HIS A 971 -18.69 50.44 35.60
C HIS A 971 -18.29 49.87 36.97
N ARG A 972 -17.02 49.98 37.37
CA ARG A 972 -16.56 49.62 38.73
C ARG A 972 -16.62 50.76 39.75
N GLY A 973 -17.18 51.91 39.39
CA GLY A 973 -17.40 53.03 40.32
C GLY A 973 -16.23 54.02 40.45
N TYR A 974 -15.28 54.03 39.51
CA TYR A 974 -14.12 54.93 39.51
C TYR A 974 -14.17 55.97 38.37
N PRO A 975 -15.20 56.85 38.29
CA PRO A 975 -15.41 57.71 37.13
C PRO A 975 -14.27 58.73 36.91
N MET A 976 -13.64 59.22 37.98
CA MET A 976 -12.44 60.08 37.88
C MET A 976 -11.21 59.35 37.30
N ARG A 977 -11.14 58.01 37.38
CA ARG A 977 -10.08 57.20 36.76
C ARG A 977 -10.40 56.89 35.31
N ALA A 978 -11.66 56.55 35.04
CA ALA A 978 -12.21 56.40 33.69
C ALA A 978 -11.96 57.66 32.84
N TYR A 979 -12.23 58.84 33.40
CA TYR A 979 -12.05 60.13 32.76
C TYR A 979 -10.59 60.42 32.36
N LYS A 980 -9.61 60.06 33.21
CA LYS A 980 -8.18 60.20 32.87
C LYS A 980 -7.77 59.30 31.70
N LEU A 981 -8.28 58.07 31.64
CA LEU A 981 -8.04 57.17 30.51
C LEU A 981 -8.77 57.65 29.24
N ALA A 982 -10.00 58.14 29.37
CA ALA A 982 -10.79 58.66 28.26
C ALA A 982 -10.15 59.92 27.65
N THR A 983 -9.59 60.83 28.46
CA THR A 983 -8.87 62.01 27.94
C THR A 983 -7.57 61.67 27.22
N LEU A 984 -6.83 60.66 27.67
CA LEU A 984 -5.68 60.12 26.93
C LEU A 984 -6.11 59.43 25.62
N ALA A 985 -7.20 58.64 25.63
CA ALA A 985 -7.78 58.04 24.43
C ALA A 985 -8.21 59.10 23.39
N MET A 986 -8.86 60.18 23.85
CA MET A 986 -9.24 61.35 23.04
C MET A 986 -8.03 62.05 22.41
N ALA A 987 -6.88 62.10 23.09
CA ALA A 987 -5.65 62.66 22.53
C ALA A 987 -5.03 61.80 21.43
N HIS A 988 -5.32 60.49 21.41
CA HIS A 988 -4.85 59.51 20.42
C HIS A 988 -5.83 59.27 19.26
N LEU A 989 -7.02 59.87 19.32
CA LEU A 989 -8.06 59.75 18.28
C LEU A 989 -7.92 60.84 17.20
N ASN A 990 -8.23 60.51 15.95
CA ASN A 990 -8.30 61.45 14.82
C ASN A 990 -9.38 61.00 13.82
N LEU A 991 -10.60 61.49 14.00
CA LEU A 991 -11.73 61.31 13.07
C LEU A 991 -11.70 62.38 11.99
N SER A 992 -11.54 61.97 10.74
CA SER A 992 -11.57 62.85 9.57
C SER A 992 -12.99 63.34 9.24
N TYR A 993 -13.08 64.33 8.35
CA TYR A 993 -14.34 65.00 8.02
C TYR A 993 -15.39 64.10 7.34
N ASN A 994 -14.96 63.00 6.70
CA ASN A 994 -15.81 62.04 5.99
C ASN A 994 -16.12 60.76 6.82
N GLN A 995 -15.86 60.75 8.13
CA GLN A 995 -16.06 59.56 9.00
C GLN A 995 -17.21 59.78 9.98
N ASP A 996 -18.43 59.87 9.47
CA ASP A 996 -19.69 60.07 10.23
C ASP A 996 -20.29 58.78 10.82
N THR A 997 -19.82 57.61 10.37
CA THR A 997 -20.27 56.26 10.79
C THR A 997 -19.22 55.49 11.60
N HIS A 998 -18.11 56.13 11.97
CA HIS A 998 -16.97 55.46 12.62
C HIS A 998 -17.30 55.00 14.07
N PRO A 999 -16.98 53.75 14.48
CA PRO A 999 -17.44 53.20 15.76
C PRO A 999 -17.02 54.02 16.99
N ALA A 1000 -15.83 54.63 16.96
CA ALA A 1000 -15.31 55.48 18.04
C ALA A 1000 -16.15 56.73 18.32
N ILE A 1001 -17.10 57.12 17.45
CA ILE A 1001 -18.04 58.23 17.72
C ILE A 1001 -18.82 57.98 19.02
N ASN A 1002 -19.25 56.73 19.26
CA ASN A 1002 -19.94 56.35 20.50
C ASN A 1002 -19.02 56.46 21.74
N ASP A 1003 -17.70 56.31 21.55
CA ASP A 1003 -16.70 56.46 22.59
C ASP A 1003 -16.46 57.93 22.93
N VAL A 1004 -16.39 58.80 21.91
CA VAL A 1004 -16.31 60.27 22.09
C VAL A 1004 -17.57 60.81 22.78
N LEU A 1005 -18.76 60.39 22.32
CA LEU A 1005 -20.04 60.83 22.90
C LEU A 1005 -20.17 60.38 24.36
N TRP A 1006 -19.73 59.17 24.67
CA TRP A 1006 -19.64 58.65 26.05
C TRP A 1006 -18.63 59.44 26.90
N ALA A 1007 -17.42 59.67 26.39
CA ALA A 1007 -16.38 60.42 27.12
C ALA A 1007 -16.82 61.86 27.43
N CYS A 1008 -17.51 62.53 26.50
CA CYS A 1008 -18.11 63.85 26.73
C CYS A 1008 -19.22 63.80 27.79
N ALA A 1009 -20.06 62.75 27.81
CA ALA A 1009 -21.11 62.57 28.82
C ALA A 1009 -20.54 62.32 30.23
N LEU A 1010 -19.51 61.48 30.36
CA LEU A 1010 -18.75 61.25 31.60
C LEU A 1010 -18.07 62.55 32.09
N SER A 1011 -17.46 63.31 31.17
CA SER A 1011 -16.86 64.60 31.51
C SER A 1011 -17.90 65.59 32.03
N HIS A 1012 -19.10 65.59 31.46
CA HIS A 1012 -20.21 66.44 31.89
C HIS A 1012 -20.85 65.98 33.21
N SER A 1013 -20.85 64.69 33.53
CA SER A 1013 -21.34 64.17 34.82
C SER A 1013 -20.38 64.45 35.98
N LEU A 1014 -19.07 64.47 35.72
CA LEU A 1014 -18.04 64.83 36.70
C LEU A 1014 -17.99 66.34 37.01
N GLY A 1015 -18.21 67.20 36.00
CA GLY A 1015 -18.46 68.62 36.23
C GLY A 1015 -17.93 69.55 35.14
N LYS A 1016 -18.20 70.85 35.32
CA LYS A 1016 -17.92 71.89 34.31
C LYS A 1016 -16.43 72.09 34.03
N ASN A 1017 -15.57 71.86 35.03
CA ASN A 1017 -14.13 72.00 34.89
C ASN A 1017 -13.56 70.86 34.03
N GLU A 1018 -14.00 69.63 34.28
CA GLU A 1018 -13.57 68.46 33.52
C GLU A 1018 -14.05 68.54 32.07
N LEU A 1019 -15.34 68.84 31.84
CA LEU A 1019 -15.85 69.11 30.49
C LEU A 1019 -15.07 70.22 29.75
N ALA A 1020 -14.60 71.25 30.46
CA ALA A 1020 -13.78 72.31 29.87
C ALA A 1020 -12.38 71.86 29.44
N ALA A 1021 -11.80 70.85 30.10
CA ALA A 1021 -10.50 70.29 29.71
C ALA A 1021 -10.60 69.33 28.50
N VAL A 1022 -11.74 68.65 28.31
CA VAL A 1022 -11.92 67.69 27.20
C VAL A 1022 -12.30 68.36 25.89
N ILE A 1023 -13.03 69.48 25.91
CA ILE A 1023 -13.47 70.17 24.68
C ILE A 1023 -12.32 70.53 23.71
N PRO A 1024 -11.16 71.06 24.16
CA PRO A 1024 -10.01 71.25 23.27
C PRO A 1024 -9.49 69.97 22.62
N LEU A 1025 -9.57 68.82 23.31
CA LEU A 1025 -9.19 67.52 22.76
C LEU A 1025 -10.21 67.02 21.73
N VAL A 1026 -11.51 67.21 21.97
CA VAL A 1026 -12.59 66.93 20.99
C VAL A 1026 -12.38 67.74 19.71
N VAL A 1027 -12.13 69.05 19.83
CA VAL A 1027 -11.90 69.95 18.69
C VAL A 1027 -10.65 69.58 17.88
N LYS A 1028 -9.61 69.05 18.53
CA LYS A 1028 -8.40 68.56 17.86
C LYS A 1028 -8.59 67.20 17.18
N SER A 1029 -9.35 66.30 17.81
CA SER A 1029 -9.50 64.89 17.40
C SER A 1029 -10.67 64.63 16.45
N VAL A 1030 -11.71 65.47 16.42
CA VAL A 1030 -12.91 65.25 15.61
C VAL A 1030 -13.08 66.38 14.59
N LYS A 1031 -13.07 66.02 13.29
CA LYS A 1031 -13.21 66.97 12.18
C LYS A 1031 -14.53 66.81 11.41
N CYS A 1032 -15.36 65.85 11.80
CA CYS A 1032 -16.67 65.61 11.18
C CYS A 1032 -17.74 66.53 11.79
N ALA A 1033 -18.37 67.35 10.95
CA ALA A 1033 -19.27 68.42 11.39
C ALA A 1033 -20.55 67.92 12.08
N THR A 1034 -21.12 66.80 11.61
CA THR A 1034 -22.31 66.16 12.21
C THR A 1034 -22.03 65.64 13.61
N VAL A 1035 -20.87 65.00 13.82
CA VAL A 1035 -20.43 64.48 15.12
C VAL A 1035 -20.19 65.62 16.11
N LEU A 1036 -19.48 66.67 15.71
CA LEU A 1036 -19.28 67.87 16.55
C LEU A 1036 -20.61 68.53 16.94
N SER A 1037 -21.58 68.57 16.02
CA SER A 1037 -22.92 69.12 16.27
C SER A 1037 -23.71 68.32 17.30
N ASP A 1038 -23.65 66.98 17.26
CA ASP A 1038 -24.32 66.15 18.26
C ASP A 1038 -23.63 66.23 19.63
N ILE A 1039 -22.29 66.29 19.67
CA ILE A 1039 -21.55 66.55 20.93
C ILE A 1039 -21.98 67.91 21.51
N LEU A 1040 -22.00 68.99 20.70
CA LEU A 1040 -22.44 70.32 21.13
C LEU A 1040 -23.89 70.33 21.63
N ARG A 1041 -24.80 69.62 20.96
CA ARG A 1041 -26.19 69.43 21.39
C ARG A 1041 -26.27 68.69 22.73
N ARG A 1042 -25.52 67.60 22.91
CA ARG A 1042 -25.54 66.83 24.17
C ARG A 1042 -24.88 67.58 25.34
N CYS A 1043 -23.84 68.37 25.09
CA CYS A 1043 -23.16 69.18 26.10
C CYS A 1043 -23.90 70.47 26.50
N THR A 1044 -24.96 70.85 25.78
CA THR A 1044 -25.84 71.97 26.20
C THR A 1044 -27.03 71.49 27.05
N LEU A 1045 -27.51 70.26 26.83
CA LEU A 1045 -28.57 69.62 27.60
C LEU A 1045 -28.09 69.16 28.99
N THR A 1046 -28.93 69.31 30.02
CA THR A 1046 -28.62 68.84 31.38
C THR A 1046 -28.68 67.32 31.48
N THR A 1047 -27.69 66.73 32.16
CA THR A 1047 -27.44 65.28 32.20
C THR A 1047 -28.59 64.47 32.83
N PRO A 1048 -29.12 63.43 32.16
CA PRO A 1048 -30.01 62.47 32.79
C PRO A 1048 -29.21 61.51 33.68
N GLY A 1049 -29.49 61.48 34.99
CA GLY A 1049 -28.90 60.49 35.91
C GLY A 1049 -28.59 60.93 37.34
N MET A 1050 -28.72 62.21 37.70
CA MET A 1050 -28.25 62.72 39.01
C MET A 1050 -29.25 62.45 40.17
N VAL A 1051 -29.24 61.22 40.70
CA VAL A 1051 -29.93 60.77 41.92
C VAL A 1051 -29.10 59.64 42.56
N SER A 1052 -28.74 59.59 43.84
CA SER A 1052 -28.77 60.58 44.95
C SER A 1052 -27.81 60.12 46.06
N ALA A 1053 -27.16 61.05 46.78
CA ALA A 1053 -26.37 60.76 47.98
C ALA A 1053 -26.47 61.90 49.04
N LEU A 1054 -27.71 62.30 49.35
CA LEU A 1054 -28.15 63.14 50.49
C LEU A 1054 -27.67 64.62 50.60
N HIS A 1055 -28.65 65.46 50.98
CA HIS A 1055 -28.53 66.82 51.56
C HIS A 1055 -27.82 67.95 50.76
N SER A 1056 -28.57 68.63 49.88
CA SER A 1056 -29.16 69.96 50.23
C SER A 1056 -30.18 70.43 49.19
N ARG A 1057 -30.84 71.59 49.41
CA ARG A 1057 -32.03 72.06 48.68
C ARG A 1057 -31.71 73.01 47.51
N ARG A 1058 -32.55 72.91 46.46
CA ARG A 1058 -32.88 73.92 45.43
C ARG A 1058 -31.72 74.51 44.60
N ASN A 1059 -31.58 74.02 43.38
CA ASN A 1059 -31.62 74.91 42.22
C ASN A 1059 -32.19 74.20 40.98
N SER A 1060 -32.95 74.91 40.14
CA SER A 1060 -33.53 74.34 38.93
C SER A 1060 -32.53 74.36 37.76
N GLY A 1061 -32.78 73.53 36.74
CA GLY A 1061 -31.88 73.33 35.61
C GLY A 1061 -31.54 74.64 34.88
N LYS A 1062 -30.24 74.96 34.79
CA LYS A 1062 -29.74 76.13 34.06
C LYS A 1062 -28.84 75.66 32.93
N LEU A 1063 -29.39 75.68 31.71
CA LEU A 1063 -28.74 75.30 30.46
C LEU A 1063 -27.36 75.96 30.33
N MET A 1064 -26.36 75.25 29.80
CA MET A 1064 -25.04 75.83 29.60
C MET A 1064 -25.07 76.81 28.41
N SER A 1065 -24.71 78.07 28.68
CA SER A 1065 -24.72 79.16 27.68
C SER A 1065 -23.59 78.96 26.67
N LEU A 1066 -23.95 78.82 25.39
CA LEU A 1066 -23.01 78.61 24.29
C LEU A 1066 -22.01 79.76 24.15
N ASP A 1067 -22.40 80.99 24.51
CA ASP A 1067 -21.55 82.18 24.42
C ASP A 1067 -20.34 82.18 25.36
N LYS A 1068 -20.29 81.26 26.33
CA LYS A 1068 -19.24 81.21 27.37
C LYS A 1068 -18.35 79.98 27.21
N ALA A 1069 -17.10 80.13 27.63
CA ALA A 1069 -16.18 78.99 27.72
C ALA A 1069 -16.75 77.92 28.68
N PRO A 1070 -16.60 76.62 28.37
CA PRO A 1070 -15.85 76.07 27.24
C PRO A 1070 -16.63 75.96 25.91
N LEU A 1071 -17.97 75.98 25.94
CA LEU A 1071 -18.80 75.60 24.79
C LEU A 1071 -18.59 76.46 23.54
N ARG A 1072 -18.20 77.73 23.69
CA ARG A 1072 -17.92 78.61 22.54
C ARG A 1072 -16.87 78.04 21.60
N GLN A 1073 -15.80 77.43 22.12
CA GLN A 1073 -14.76 76.80 21.29
C GLN A 1073 -15.29 75.62 20.48
N LEU A 1074 -16.23 74.84 21.04
CA LEU A 1074 -16.87 73.73 20.36
C LEU A 1074 -17.85 74.23 19.28
N LEU A 1075 -18.57 75.32 19.54
CA LEU A 1075 -19.43 75.99 18.56
C LEU A 1075 -18.60 76.51 17.36
N ASP A 1076 -17.55 77.28 17.62
CA ASP A 1076 -16.67 77.84 16.59
C ASP A 1076 -16.02 76.73 15.74
N ALA A 1077 -15.57 75.63 16.38
CA ALA A 1077 -15.05 74.45 15.69
C ALA A 1077 -16.11 73.70 14.87
N THR A 1078 -17.36 73.60 15.35
CA THR A 1078 -18.48 72.98 14.62
C THR A 1078 -18.80 73.76 13.35
N ILE A 1079 -18.82 75.10 13.43
CA ILE A 1079 -18.99 75.99 12.28
C ILE A 1079 -17.83 75.82 11.29
N GLY A 1080 -16.58 75.83 11.77
CA GLY A 1080 -15.39 75.59 10.96
C GLY A 1080 -15.40 74.21 10.26
N ALA A 1081 -15.88 73.16 10.94
CA ALA A 1081 -16.01 71.83 10.38
C ALA A 1081 -17.08 71.77 9.27
N TYR A 1082 -18.22 72.46 9.43
CA TYR A 1082 -19.21 72.59 8.37
C TYR A 1082 -18.66 73.33 7.15
N ILE A 1083 -17.94 74.44 7.37
CA ILE A 1083 -17.29 75.22 6.31
C ILE A 1083 -16.29 74.33 5.54
N ASN A 1084 -15.40 73.63 6.24
CA ASN A 1084 -14.43 72.72 5.63
C ASN A 1084 -15.09 71.56 4.88
N THR A 1085 -16.10 70.92 5.48
CA THR A 1085 -16.86 69.83 4.82
C THR A 1085 -17.56 70.31 3.56
N THR A 1086 -18.09 71.54 3.58
CA THR A 1086 -18.74 72.18 2.42
C THR A 1086 -17.72 72.50 1.34
N HIS A 1087 -16.56 73.07 1.68
CA HIS A 1087 -15.47 73.30 0.71
C HIS A 1087 -14.97 71.99 0.08
N SER A 1088 -14.72 70.93 0.86
CA SER A 1088 -14.28 69.64 0.33
C SER A 1088 -15.32 68.96 -0.58
N ARG A 1089 -16.63 69.17 -0.33
CA ARG A 1089 -17.69 68.70 -1.23
C ARG A 1089 -17.79 69.56 -2.49
N LEU A 1090 -17.66 70.88 -2.38
CA LEU A 1090 -17.68 71.81 -3.53
C LEU A 1090 -16.47 71.63 -4.47
N THR A 1091 -15.28 71.31 -3.94
CA THR A 1091 -14.08 71.07 -4.78
C THR A 1091 -14.20 69.87 -5.73
N HIS A 1092 -15.17 68.97 -5.51
CA HIS A 1092 -15.48 67.87 -6.42
C HIS A 1092 -16.55 68.20 -7.48
N ILE A 1093 -17.13 69.41 -7.47
CA ILE A 1093 -18.38 69.71 -8.20
C ILE A 1093 -18.23 70.77 -9.32
N SER A 1094 -17.10 71.50 -9.44
CA SER A 1094 -16.92 72.50 -10.53
C SER A 1094 -15.46 72.79 -10.93
N PRO A 1095 -15.12 72.88 -12.24
CA PRO A 1095 -13.76 73.18 -12.70
C PRO A 1095 -13.54 74.61 -13.26
N ALA A 1096 -12.44 75.25 -12.84
CA ALA A 1096 -11.69 76.32 -13.56
C ALA A 1096 -12.41 77.71 -13.75
N PRO A 1097 -11.78 78.73 -14.39
CA PRO A 1097 -10.57 79.44 -13.92
C PRO A 1097 -10.63 80.99 -14.04
N LEU A 1098 -9.74 81.76 -13.38
CA LEU A 1098 -9.53 83.20 -13.69
C LEU A 1098 -8.09 83.75 -13.42
N GLN A 1099 -7.50 84.25 -14.51
CA GLN A 1099 -6.33 85.14 -14.81
C GLN A 1099 -5.48 85.77 -13.66
N ARG A 1100 -4.12 85.80 -13.67
CA ARG A 1100 -3.16 86.58 -14.52
C ARG A 1100 -3.44 88.11 -14.53
N VAL A 1101 -2.52 89.09 -14.42
CA VAL A 1101 -1.06 89.24 -14.67
C VAL A 1101 -0.48 90.42 -13.83
N HIS A 1102 0.82 90.46 -13.50
CA HIS A 1102 1.64 91.70 -13.62
C HIS A 1102 3.16 91.39 -13.72
N ARG A 1103 3.92 92.19 -14.48
CA ARG A 1103 5.37 92.01 -14.77
C ARG A 1103 6.00 93.30 -15.33
N VAL A 1104 7.03 93.87 -14.68
CA VAL A 1104 7.87 95.00 -15.18
C VAL A 1104 9.32 94.81 -14.68
N PRO A 1105 10.40 95.18 -15.41
CA PRO A 1105 11.78 94.72 -15.13
C PRO A 1105 12.85 95.81 -14.92
N ARG A 1106 14.06 95.41 -14.50
CA ARG A 1106 15.34 95.88 -15.09
C ARG A 1106 16.56 95.02 -14.73
N GLU A 1107 17.53 95.03 -15.66
CA GLU A 1107 18.91 94.49 -15.64
C GLU A 1107 19.86 95.45 -14.85
N SER A 1108 21.11 95.16 -14.44
CA SER A 1108 22.05 94.00 -14.40
C SER A 1108 23.35 94.50 -13.69
N PRO A 1109 24.46 93.74 -13.54
CA PRO A 1109 24.68 92.30 -13.28
C PRO A 1109 25.54 92.06 -12.00
N GLY A 1110 25.81 90.79 -11.62
CA GLY A 1110 26.90 90.46 -10.67
C GLY A 1110 26.68 89.24 -9.77
N ASP A 1111 27.26 88.11 -10.16
CA ASP A 1111 27.69 86.92 -9.38
C ASP A 1111 27.06 86.63 -7.99
N PHE A 1112 26.08 85.70 -7.94
CA PHE A 1112 25.98 84.68 -6.86
C PHE A 1112 24.97 83.54 -7.20
N HIS A 1113 25.28 82.34 -6.71
CA HIS A 1113 24.43 81.13 -6.49
C HIS A 1113 23.84 80.25 -7.63
N ASP A 1114 24.16 78.95 -7.48
CA ASP A 1114 23.38 77.72 -7.76
C ASP A 1114 23.15 77.22 -9.21
N GLY A 1115 22.97 75.89 -9.36
CA GLY A 1115 22.37 75.28 -10.56
C GLY A 1115 23.04 74.04 -11.19
N SER A 1116 23.37 72.97 -10.46
CA SER A 1116 23.66 71.66 -11.10
C SER A 1116 22.41 71.09 -11.78
N ARG A 1117 22.54 70.48 -12.98
CA ARG A 1117 21.37 70.03 -13.77
C ARG A 1117 21.65 68.89 -14.75
N ARG A 1118 20.57 68.17 -15.12
CA ARG A 1118 20.44 67.08 -16.12
C ARG A 1118 20.80 65.69 -15.55
N THR A 1119 20.18 64.59 -15.98
CA THR A 1119 19.66 64.25 -17.33
C THR A 1119 18.36 63.42 -17.39
N HIS A 1120 17.53 63.72 -18.42
CA HIS A 1120 16.67 62.80 -19.23
C HIS A 1120 15.54 61.96 -18.57
N SER A 1121 14.43 61.59 -19.24
CA SER A 1121 13.86 61.93 -20.57
C SER A 1121 12.34 61.66 -20.63
N VAL A 1122 11.62 62.06 -21.70
CA VAL A 1122 10.14 62.17 -21.73
C VAL A 1122 9.51 61.79 -23.11
N HIS A 1123 8.58 60.81 -23.11
CA HIS A 1123 7.40 60.65 -24.06
C HIS A 1123 7.62 60.37 -25.58
N PRO A 1124 6.57 60.20 -26.46
CA PRO A 1124 5.13 59.84 -26.27
C PRO A 1124 4.46 58.90 -27.37
N VAL A 1125 3.11 58.76 -27.30
CA VAL A 1125 2.05 58.42 -28.32
C VAL A 1125 2.02 57.07 -29.10
N HIS A 1126 0.90 56.32 -29.04
CA HIS A 1126 -0.23 56.43 -30.00
C HIS A 1126 -1.55 55.74 -29.53
N ARG A 1127 -2.65 55.90 -30.29
CA ARG A 1127 -4.05 55.50 -29.97
C ARG A 1127 -4.55 54.25 -30.75
N GLN A 1128 -5.39 53.45 -30.05
CA GLN A 1128 -6.69 52.81 -30.41
C GLN A 1128 -7.24 52.89 -31.87
N PRO A 1129 -8.01 51.87 -32.35
CA PRO A 1129 -9.43 51.72 -31.95
C PRO A 1129 -10.05 50.29 -31.81
N GLU A 1130 -11.18 50.23 -31.06
CA GLU A 1130 -12.44 49.43 -31.17
C GLU A 1130 -12.43 47.93 -31.61
N THR A 1131 -13.16 47.00 -30.94
CA THR A 1131 -14.65 46.93 -30.89
C THR A 1131 -15.23 45.92 -29.85
N ASN A 1132 -16.47 46.20 -29.39
CA ASN A 1132 -17.57 45.32 -28.91
C ASN A 1132 -17.38 44.12 -27.93
N LEU A 1133 -17.79 44.37 -26.67
CA LEU A 1133 -18.98 43.80 -25.98
C LEU A 1133 -19.39 42.31 -26.14
N GLN A 1134 -19.46 41.59 -25.00
CA GLN A 1134 -20.69 40.97 -24.46
C GLN A 1134 -20.56 40.79 -22.92
N GLY A 1135 -21.62 40.36 -22.20
CA GLY A 1135 -21.71 40.34 -20.73
C GLY A 1135 -20.89 39.25 -19.98
N GLN A 1136 -21.02 39.10 -18.65
CA GLN A 1136 -22.01 39.70 -17.74
C GLN A 1136 -21.48 39.78 -16.28
N LYS A 1137 -22.16 40.52 -15.40
CA LYS A 1137 -21.81 40.66 -13.96
C LYS A 1137 -22.40 39.53 -13.10
N GLU A 1138 -21.68 39.18 -12.03
CA GLU A 1138 -22.30 38.75 -10.77
C GLU A 1138 -22.37 39.93 -9.78
N THR A 1139 -23.29 39.87 -8.82
CA THR A 1139 -23.65 41.00 -7.94
C THR A 1139 -23.75 40.58 -6.48
N ASN A 1140 -23.18 41.39 -5.58
CA ASN A 1140 -23.57 41.39 -4.17
C ASN A 1140 -25.04 41.82 -4.04
N ASP A 1141 -25.75 41.30 -3.03
CA ASP A 1141 -26.39 42.18 -2.05
C ASP A 1141 -26.57 41.48 -0.68
N ALA A 1142 -26.96 42.23 0.35
CA ALA A 1142 -26.88 41.83 1.77
C ALA A 1142 -28.19 41.25 2.38
N GLY A 1143 -28.07 40.68 3.58
CA GLY A 1143 -29.20 40.26 4.42
C GLY A 1143 -28.80 39.95 5.87
N GLU A 1144 -29.57 40.46 6.84
CA GLU A 1144 -29.34 40.31 8.29
C GLU A 1144 -30.22 39.18 8.89
N GLY A 1145 -29.91 38.68 10.11
CA GLY A 1145 -30.76 37.69 10.78
C GLY A 1145 -30.26 37.16 12.13
N GLU A 1146 -30.96 37.53 13.21
CA GLU A 1146 -30.57 37.34 14.62
C GLU A 1146 -30.63 35.92 15.22
N VAL A 1147 -29.77 35.70 16.23
CA VAL A 1147 -30.02 35.11 17.57
C VAL A 1147 -30.88 33.84 17.73
N TRP A 1148 -30.31 32.83 18.42
CA TRP A 1148 -30.96 32.20 19.59
C TRP A 1148 -29.92 31.63 20.58
N LEU A 1149 -30.10 31.89 21.89
CA LEU A 1149 -29.35 31.21 22.96
C LEU A 1149 -29.94 29.83 23.23
N ARG A 1150 -29.11 28.88 23.72
CA ARG A 1150 -29.63 27.84 24.63
C ARG A 1150 -28.64 27.44 25.72
N VAL A 1151 -29.10 27.53 26.97
CA VAL A 1151 -28.37 27.23 28.21
C VAL A 1151 -28.39 25.72 28.50
N ARG A 1152 -27.39 25.22 29.24
CA ARG A 1152 -27.27 23.80 29.61
C ARG A 1152 -27.28 23.57 31.13
N LEU A 1153 -28.47 23.39 31.70
CA LEU A 1153 -28.76 22.82 33.04
C LEU A 1153 -30.12 22.10 32.92
N GLY A 1154 -30.38 20.93 33.51
CA GLY A 1154 -29.52 19.96 34.21
C GLY A 1154 -30.36 18.82 34.83
N VAL A 1155 -29.75 17.63 35.02
CA VAL A 1155 -30.15 16.53 35.94
C VAL A 1155 -31.60 15.98 35.89
N THR A 1156 -31.80 14.70 35.52
CA THR A 1156 -32.37 13.63 36.42
C THR A 1156 -32.70 12.27 35.74
N LYS A 1157 -32.34 11.18 36.45
CA LYS A 1157 -33.07 9.91 36.69
C LYS A 1157 -33.65 9.03 35.54
N SER A 1158 -32.95 7.90 35.31
CA SER A 1158 -33.39 6.49 35.51
C SER A 1158 -34.48 5.79 34.68
N CYS A 1159 -34.19 4.50 34.41
CA CYS A 1159 -35.10 3.34 34.22
C CYS A 1159 -35.77 3.14 32.83
N PRO A 1160 -36.11 1.87 32.46
CA PRO A 1160 -35.79 1.38 31.11
C PRO A 1160 -37.00 0.89 30.25
N PRO A 1161 -37.13 -0.38 29.79
CA PRO A 1161 -37.47 -0.66 28.39
C PRO A 1161 -38.95 -1.10 28.19
N HIS A 1162 -39.40 -1.17 26.93
CA HIS A 1162 -40.31 -2.19 26.34
C HIS A 1162 -40.61 -1.81 24.86
N SER A 1163 -40.42 -2.71 23.87
CA SER A 1163 -41.44 -3.48 23.11
C SER A 1163 -42.66 -2.68 22.59
N SER A 1164 -43.19 -2.86 21.37
CA SER A 1164 -42.87 -3.75 20.22
C SER A 1164 -43.86 -3.47 19.05
N THR A 1165 -43.61 -4.01 17.84
CA THR A 1165 -44.60 -4.20 16.73
C THR A 1165 -45.20 -2.90 16.10
N PHE A 1166 -45.79 -2.86 14.89
CA PHE A 1166 -46.06 -3.87 13.83
C PHE A 1166 -46.25 -3.20 12.44
N LEU A 1167 -46.03 -3.97 11.36
CA LEU A 1167 -46.72 -3.98 10.03
C LEU A 1167 -46.77 -2.75 9.08
N LEU A 1168 -46.56 -3.07 7.79
CA LEU A 1168 -47.15 -2.52 6.54
C LEU A 1168 -47.03 -1.00 6.29
N THR A 1169 -46.44 -0.55 5.18
CA THR A 1169 -46.71 -0.98 3.78
C THR A 1169 -45.49 -1.35 2.97
#